data_AF-A0A955ES43-F1
#
_entry.id   AF-A0A955ES43-F1
#
_cell.length_a   1.000
_cell.length_b   1.000
_cell.length_c   1.000
_cell.angle_alpha   90.00
_cell.angle_beta   90.00
_cell.angle_gamma   90.00
#
_symmetry.space_group_name_H-M   'P 1'
#
loop_
_entity.id
_entity.type
_entity.pdbx_description
1 polymer ?
#
loop_
_entity_poly.entity_id
_entity_poly.type
_entity_poly.pdbx_seq_one_letter_code
_entity_poly.pdbx_strand_id
1 'polypeptide(L)'
;MSRWTRFLLVAVSTALLTACGGGGGGGGGGGGGGTTDAAAPRFGGLRSIATAGGASVRLDWDAAEDLENPLGVTYRVYVASSSGGQSFASPVTTTSATSVVVTSAMSPLVAVGTRAWFVVRSLDASGNEDANTTELGCTPVASGAVAFVSSTAAGAGVLGDPTTPFDTLQGAIDAVETNGAGVVLVDAAAGGTVYAEELLISNPQAQIALYGGFARFSTLPVGPTAAQILASRDLAGRETGLSGSNAPLVDDDLIHLVNDLTTTDIDGFTFRDLFVGSTALTGTLHFTLGDHRVTGTGTLFNSEVTTGNVLIDAASGIAMDVDTIRSATELTLETPWTGPTTDGAGAIRAGGILEAIGAENAVLQVSGCRFLSGTLLDLDTTLNTVESRLRLVGNQIIDAGERAANLDGGCAELRIQNNEVRYRDDPMVIGTVYVPVNGALDILISDNITTDADGFIDLTFDAADVNNGGDLTMLAERNECRYGDDEVFRMTFAARVGAGGSSTTEIRDNLLMGCGAEALVFTGNEMAAAAHAGVDCTVYVHDNVMFSLDSEALDITLAPSAGQLAEVRCEDNWFGPLEDEPMYIQDSYGSQVGAHDEGTYKFVARGNVVTGGTSSMIYADLAAPPGGWMDMQISDSVLRHPDDYGVELDLGAESGTGAMAYNFPTSLYTFTVYNCDIQGGGDYEGVYFTDSRGNATTSTAFGWFGHSMFQADGDNSDGGQYLNFGSGREAHVLTERCVGMGAGQDDNEVGFQLDPSPTAMPSSFVWRNNIATSSFGGGFQQDADGPLAQWINNTAAFTGSEDSDHGGFSSDEGGFATGDNQCFVLNCIASHSGGQDVDYRSGMITAWSMVRDAISPLGFANLAGDPAYAKSFTDLDPYLPTSDFADLFTLSASSPAVDAGHPASRFNDPDGTRNDMGAFGGPGAGLVGPGAFGTTAPLACAGISPSVDLCSGALFVPNNQVLRFGFNQPVDASTVAANLLIDNAGIPVPGAFTTEAGGRVVVFEPFSILNPTSGQIVNVRILTGLTATSGATPAYVERCRFAVEDALTIEAEPNDDGVAGVSAPDILAAQVLPVLAGSRAYDVGALMGSPDDVDVFAIDLVAGQRLMATCGQNRLGGSSDQLQIVITDASGRVVRAGRRASFDGGAGNGDPYVDWIATASGTWYLVVDHGSGTGIIPYRLQAVVDPLD
;
A
#
# COMPACT_ATOMS: atom_id res chain seq x y z
N MET A 1 -14.68 -6.42 -6.23
CA MET A 1 -15.73 -7.24 -5.55
C MET A 1 -16.85 -7.50 -6.55
N SER A 2 -17.44 -8.68 -6.71
CA SER A 2 -17.06 -10.07 -6.44
C SER A 2 -16.41 -10.63 -7.74
N ARG A 3 -16.58 -11.87 -8.17
CA ARG A 3 -17.88 -12.03 -8.83
C ARG A 3 -18.89 -12.84 -8.04
N TRP A 4 -18.48 -13.84 -7.28
CA TRP A 4 -19.39 -14.45 -6.30
C TRP A 4 -18.74 -14.96 -5.02
N THR A 5 -17.47 -14.61 -4.73
CA THR A 5 -16.76 -15.36 -3.69
C THR A 5 -15.64 -14.62 -2.95
N ARG A 6 -15.59 -13.28 -3.05
CA ARG A 6 -15.46 -12.47 -1.82
C ARG A 6 -16.68 -12.70 -0.88
N PHE A 7 -17.74 -13.27 -1.44
CA PHE A 7 -19.03 -13.70 -0.87
C PHE A 7 -18.98 -14.96 0.03
N LEU A 8 -17.96 -15.82 -0.05
CA LEU A 8 -17.79 -16.96 0.87
C LEU A 8 -17.01 -16.57 2.13
N LEU A 9 -16.16 -15.56 2.02
CA LEU A 9 -15.44 -15.00 3.15
C LEU A 9 -16.39 -14.24 4.12
N VAL A 10 -17.59 -13.87 3.62
CA VAL A 10 -18.77 -13.37 4.37
C VAL A 10 -19.56 -14.47 5.11
N ALA A 11 -19.46 -15.73 4.66
CA ALA A 11 -20.26 -16.84 5.20
C ALA A 11 -19.55 -17.63 6.33
N VAL A 12 -18.22 -17.63 6.35
CA VAL A 12 -17.42 -18.33 7.37
C VAL A 12 -17.12 -17.45 8.58
N SER A 13 -17.03 -16.13 8.41
CA SER A 13 -17.10 -15.15 9.52
C SER A 13 -18.44 -15.21 10.27
N THR A 14 -19.53 -15.61 9.60
CA THR A 14 -20.85 -15.87 10.21
C THR A 14 -20.98 -17.25 10.87
N ALA A 15 -20.02 -18.16 10.71
CA ALA A 15 -20.11 -19.48 11.32
C ALA A 15 -19.72 -19.44 12.81
N LEU A 16 -18.46 -19.28 13.20
CA LEU A 16 -18.04 -19.90 14.47
C LEU A 16 -17.12 -19.07 15.39
N LEU A 17 -17.33 -17.75 15.37
CA LEU A 17 -17.51 -16.94 16.60
C LEU A 17 -18.71 -17.42 17.46
N THR A 18 -19.48 -18.42 17.02
CA THR A 18 -20.39 -19.20 17.89
C THR A 18 -19.67 -20.17 18.82
N ALA A 19 -18.93 -19.60 19.77
CA ALA A 19 -18.77 -20.18 21.10
C ALA A 19 -18.82 -19.10 22.20
N CYS A 20 -19.90 -18.31 22.24
CA CYS A 20 -20.33 -17.64 23.48
C CYS A 20 -21.82 -17.23 23.42
N GLY A 21 -22.68 -17.95 24.15
CA GLY A 21 -23.90 -17.39 24.76
C GLY A 21 -25.14 -17.13 23.90
N GLY A 22 -26.00 -18.14 23.72
CA GLY A 22 -27.17 -18.05 22.83
C GLY A 22 -28.42 -17.33 23.35
N GLY A 23 -29.38 -17.15 22.44
CA GLY A 23 -30.74 -16.71 22.74
C GLY A 23 -31.55 -16.54 21.45
N GLY A 24 -32.43 -17.49 21.17
CA GLY A 24 -33.03 -17.67 19.84
C GLY A 24 -34.25 -16.82 19.49
N GLY A 25 -34.69 -16.98 18.25
CA GLY A 25 -36.09 -16.89 17.85
C GLY A 25 -36.41 -15.88 16.75
N GLY A 26 -37.02 -16.37 15.66
CA GLY A 26 -37.84 -15.51 14.79
C GLY A 26 -37.76 -15.85 13.30
N GLY A 27 -38.55 -16.84 12.86
CA GLY A 27 -38.73 -17.11 11.43
C GLY A 27 -39.52 -16.01 10.72
N GLY A 28 -39.06 -15.63 9.53
CA GLY A 28 -39.78 -14.79 8.58
C GLY A 28 -39.49 -15.25 7.16
N GLY A 29 -40.46 -15.93 6.54
CA GLY A 29 -40.39 -16.32 5.14
C GLY A 29 -40.59 -15.12 4.22
N GLY A 30 -39.59 -14.83 3.39
CA GLY A 30 -39.64 -13.89 2.28
C GLY A 30 -39.51 -14.63 0.95
N GLY A 31 -40.40 -14.33 0.00
CA GLY A 31 -40.59 -15.08 -1.24
C GLY A 31 -39.42 -15.00 -2.21
N GLY A 32 -39.18 -16.11 -2.90
CA GLY A 32 -38.19 -16.23 -3.96
C GLY A 32 -38.50 -15.34 -5.16
N GLY A 33 -37.76 -14.25 -5.28
CA GLY A 33 -37.34 -13.75 -6.58
C GLY A 33 -36.15 -14.60 -7.00
N GLY A 34 -36.27 -15.32 -8.13
CA GLY A 34 -35.14 -16.05 -8.69
C GLY A 34 -34.03 -15.06 -9.00
N THR A 35 -32.93 -15.15 -8.25
CA THR A 35 -31.69 -14.45 -8.59
C THR A 35 -31.23 -15.00 -9.94
N THR A 36 -31.07 -14.11 -10.92
CA THR A 36 -30.40 -14.44 -12.16
C THR A 36 -28.93 -14.59 -11.84
N ASP A 37 -28.42 -15.81 -11.97
CA ASP A 37 -27.00 -16.13 -11.94
C ASP A 37 -26.21 -15.20 -12.88
N ALA A 38 -25.20 -14.54 -12.32
CA ALA A 38 -24.32 -13.60 -13.02
C ALA A 38 -22.84 -14.04 -12.97
N ALA A 39 -22.57 -15.23 -12.44
CA ALA A 39 -21.23 -15.79 -12.32
C ALA A 39 -20.87 -16.49 -13.62
N ALA A 40 -19.68 -16.23 -14.19
CA ALA A 40 -19.16 -17.15 -15.20
C ALA A 40 -18.63 -18.42 -14.52
N PRO A 41 -18.63 -19.59 -15.20
CA PRO A 41 -17.98 -20.79 -14.66
C PRO A 41 -16.48 -20.56 -14.44
N ARG A 42 -15.90 -21.25 -13.46
CA ARG A 42 -14.45 -21.33 -13.26
C ARG A 42 -13.88 -22.36 -14.23
N PHE A 43 -12.94 -21.96 -15.08
CA PHE A 43 -12.41 -22.80 -16.14
C PHE A 43 -10.94 -22.47 -16.45
N GLY A 44 -10.05 -23.46 -16.32
CA GLY A 44 -8.60 -23.29 -16.60
C GLY A 44 -8.25 -23.18 -18.10
N GLY A 45 -9.22 -23.39 -18.99
CA GLY A 45 -9.00 -23.25 -20.43
C GLY A 45 -8.45 -24.50 -21.10
N LEU A 46 -7.73 -24.29 -22.20
CA LEU A 46 -7.08 -25.37 -22.95
C LEU A 46 -5.99 -26.04 -22.12
N ARG A 47 -5.93 -27.36 -22.18
CA ARG A 47 -4.89 -28.15 -21.52
C ARG A 47 -3.91 -28.76 -22.52
N SER A 48 -4.42 -29.22 -23.66
CA SER A 48 -3.63 -29.99 -24.61
C SER A 48 -4.13 -29.83 -26.05
N ILE A 49 -3.20 -29.99 -26.99
CA ILE A 49 -3.44 -29.86 -28.43
C ILE A 49 -2.68 -30.92 -29.23
N ALA A 50 -3.26 -31.41 -30.33
CA ALA A 50 -2.56 -32.30 -31.25
C ALA A 50 -3.09 -32.24 -32.68
N THR A 51 -2.25 -32.62 -33.66
CA THR A 51 -2.66 -32.88 -35.04
C THR A 51 -2.18 -34.27 -35.48
N ALA A 52 -2.85 -34.90 -36.45
CA ALA A 52 -2.49 -36.23 -36.96
C ALA A 52 -2.37 -36.29 -38.50
N GLY A 53 -1.97 -35.16 -39.10
CA GLY A 53 -1.86 -34.98 -40.54
C GLY A 53 -3.17 -34.57 -41.21
N GLY A 54 -3.08 -33.80 -42.30
CA GLY A 54 -4.22 -33.11 -42.91
C GLY A 54 -4.63 -31.85 -42.13
N ALA A 55 -5.74 -31.24 -42.53
CA ALA A 55 -6.20 -29.95 -42.00
C ALA A 55 -7.15 -30.14 -40.79
N SER A 56 -6.66 -30.79 -39.73
CA SER A 56 -7.41 -31.08 -38.51
C SER A 56 -6.56 -30.99 -37.25
N VAL A 57 -7.15 -30.45 -36.17
CA VAL A 57 -6.52 -30.26 -34.86
C VAL A 57 -7.49 -30.74 -33.78
N ARG A 58 -6.99 -31.51 -32.81
CA ARG A 58 -7.71 -31.88 -31.59
C ARG A 58 -7.32 -30.94 -30.47
N LEU A 59 -8.32 -30.50 -29.72
CA LEU A 59 -8.22 -29.68 -28.53
C LEU A 59 -8.80 -30.46 -27.35
N ASP A 60 -8.13 -30.44 -26.20
CA ASP A 60 -8.53 -31.11 -24.97
C ASP A 60 -8.40 -30.15 -23.78
N TRP A 61 -9.35 -30.21 -22.84
CA TRP A 61 -9.40 -29.40 -21.61
C TRP A 61 -10.08 -30.15 -20.46
N ASP A 62 -9.94 -29.65 -19.24
CA ASP A 62 -10.65 -30.19 -18.07
C ASP A 62 -12.05 -29.59 -17.94
N ALA A 63 -12.96 -30.26 -17.21
CA ALA A 63 -14.30 -29.72 -17.02
C ALA A 63 -14.27 -28.37 -16.27
N ALA A 64 -15.21 -27.49 -16.59
CA ALA A 64 -15.36 -26.21 -15.89
C ALA A 64 -16.27 -26.42 -14.67
N GLU A 65 -16.04 -25.64 -13.63
CA GLU A 65 -16.82 -25.70 -12.39
C GLU A 65 -17.79 -24.53 -12.34
N ASP A 66 -19.08 -24.85 -12.30
CA ASP A 66 -20.16 -23.89 -12.05
C ASP A 66 -20.85 -24.32 -10.74
N LEU A 67 -20.75 -23.47 -9.72
CA LEU A 67 -21.27 -23.75 -8.38
C LEU A 67 -22.81 -23.67 -8.33
N GLU A 68 -23.42 -22.86 -9.18
CA GLU A 68 -24.87 -22.66 -9.20
C GLU A 68 -25.56 -23.65 -10.15
N ASN A 69 -24.92 -24.00 -11.27
CA ASN A 69 -25.47 -24.93 -12.24
C ASN A 69 -24.43 -25.87 -12.89
N PRO A 70 -23.96 -26.89 -12.15
CA PRO A 70 -22.90 -27.80 -12.61
C PRO A 70 -23.25 -28.66 -13.84
N LEU A 71 -24.52 -28.69 -14.29
CA LEU A 71 -24.98 -29.50 -15.43
C LEU A 71 -25.26 -28.67 -16.70
N GLY A 72 -24.95 -27.37 -16.70
CA GLY A 72 -25.32 -26.43 -17.77
C GLY A 72 -24.17 -25.92 -18.65
N VAL A 73 -22.91 -26.24 -18.34
CA VAL A 73 -21.76 -25.59 -18.98
C VAL A 73 -21.52 -26.09 -20.41
N THR A 74 -21.29 -25.15 -21.32
CA THR A 74 -20.85 -25.38 -22.70
C THR A 74 -19.54 -24.65 -22.98
N TYR A 75 -18.83 -25.05 -24.02
CA TYR A 75 -17.51 -24.54 -24.38
C TYR A 75 -17.52 -23.95 -25.79
N ARG A 76 -17.03 -22.72 -25.91
CA ARG A 76 -16.84 -21.99 -27.15
C ARG A 76 -15.38 -21.99 -27.55
N VAL A 77 -15.11 -22.36 -28.79
CA VAL A 77 -13.74 -22.44 -29.32
C VAL A 77 -13.48 -21.28 -30.26
N TYR A 78 -12.37 -20.59 -30.04
CA TYR A 78 -11.91 -19.47 -30.84
C TYR A 78 -10.58 -19.81 -31.51
N VAL A 79 -10.34 -19.23 -32.69
CA VAL A 79 -9.10 -19.46 -33.45
C VAL A 79 -8.60 -18.17 -34.09
N ALA A 80 -7.28 -17.99 -34.13
CA ALA A 80 -6.61 -16.86 -34.78
C ALA A 80 -5.36 -17.29 -35.55
N SER A 81 -4.90 -16.43 -36.47
CA SER A 81 -3.66 -16.61 -37.23
C SER A 81 -2.43 -16.03 -36.53
N SER A 82 -2.63 -15.30 -35.43
CA SER A 82 -1.59 -14.70 -34.60
C SER A 82 -1.95 -14.92 -33.13
N SER A 83 -0.93 -15.12 -32.29
CA SER A 83 -1.07 -15.21 -30.83
C SER A 83 -1.85 -14.00 -30.30
N GLY A 84 -2.82 -14.24 -29.43
CA GLY A 84 -3.69 -13.21 -28.85
C GLY A 84 -4.69 -12.56 -29.81
N GLY A 85 -4.80 -13.04 -31.05
CA GLY A 85 -5.64 -12.43 -32.10
C GLY A 85 -7.10 -12.92 -32.16
N GLN A 86 -7.58 -13.68 -31.17
CA GLN A 86 -8.90 -14.31 -31.20
C GLN A 86 -10.03 -13.29 -31.08
N SER A 87 -11.06 -13.43 -31.92
CA SER A 87 -12.30 -12.66 -31.78
C SER A 87 -13.31 -13.41 -30.91
N PHE A 88 -13.38 -13.04 -29.63
CA PHE A 88 -14.30 -13.68 -28.66
C PHE A 88 -15.79 -13.43 -28.93
N ALA A 89 -16.13 -12.63 -29.95
CA ALA A 89 -17.51 -12.44 -30.41
C ALA A 89 -17.96 -13.49 -31.45
N SER A 90 -17.06 -14.33 -31.95
CA SER A 90 -17.34 -15.24 -33.07
C SER A 90 -16.68 -16.60 -32.87
N PRO A 91 -17.28 -17.50 -32.06
CA PRO A 91 -16.73 -18.83 -31.86
C PRO A 91 -16.82 -19.66 -33.15
N VAL A 92 -15.80 -20.47 -33.39
CA VAL A 92 -15.73 -21.44 -34.50
C VAL A 92 -16.74 -22.57 -34.30
N THR A 93 -16.89 -23.01 -33.05
CA THR A 93 -17.82 -24.06 -32.66
C THR A 93 -18.18 -23.94 -31.18
N THR A 94 -19.27 -24.60 -30.78
CA THR A 94 -19.71 -24.71 -29.38
C THR A 94 -20.05 -26.17 -29.08
N THR A 95 -19.60 -26.68 -27.93
CA THR A 95 -19.76 -28.09 -27.53
C THR A 95 -19.99 -28.22 -26.03
N SER A 96 -20.59 -29.33 -25.56
CA SER A 96 -20.65 -29.69 -24.13
C SER A 96 -19.60 -30.74 -23.75
N ALA A 97 -18.78 -31.17 -24.71
CA ALA A 97 -17.68 -32.10 -24.46
C ALA A 97 -16.42 -31.35 -24.03
N THR A 98 -15.53 -32.03 -23.31
CA THR A 98 -14.21 -31.52 -22.88
C THR A 98 -13.11 -31.70 -23.93
N SER A 99 -13.51 -32.03 -25.17
CA SER A 99 -12.61 -32.10 -26.31
C SER A 99 -13.36 -31.86 -27.62
N VAL A 100 -12.63 -31.38 -28.64
CA VAL A 100 -13.17 -31.21 -29.99
C VAL A 100 -12.09 -31.35 -31.05
N VAL A 101 -12.49 -31.83 -32.24
CA VAL A 101 -11.64 -31.80 -33.45
C VAL A 101 -12.10 -30.67 -34.35
N VAL A 102 -11.26 -29.65 -34.51
CA VAL A 102 -11.48 -28.52 -35.42
C VAL A 102 -10.87 -28.86 -36.79
N THR A 103 -11.58 -28.54 -37.87
CA THR A 103 -11.15 -28.84 -39.25
C THR A 103 -11.17 -27.60 -40.13
N SER A 104 -10.52 -27.66 -41.29
CA SER A 104 -10.56 -26.57 -42.29
C SER A 104 -11.97 -26.19 -42.77
N ALA A 105 -12.95 -27.09 -42.62
CA ALA A 105 -14.35 -26.80 -42.93
C ALA A 105 -15.02 -25.92 -41.87
N MET A 106 -14.54 -25.95 -40.63
CA MET A 106 -15.03 -25.10 -39.53
C MET A 106 -14.33 -23.75 -39.54
N SER A 107 -13.01 -23.73 -39.77
CA SER A 107 -12.24 -22.50 -39.92
C SER A 107 -11.15 -22.66 -40.98
N PRO A 108 -11.04 -21.76 -41.97
CA PRO A 108 -9.99 -21.82 -42.99
C PRO A 108 -8.59 -21.60 -42.41
N LEU A 109 -8.47 -21.11 -41.17
CA LEU A 109 -7.19 -20.93 -40.48
C LEU A 109 -6.57 -22.27 -40.06
N VAL A 110 -7.37 -23.34 -39.94
CA VAL A 110 -6.87 -24.70 -39.69
C VAL A 110 -6.43 -25.31 -41.03
N ALA A 111 -5.28 -24.85 -41.54
CA ALA A 111 -4.73 -25.26 -42.83
C ALA A 111 -3.35 -25.89 -42.67
N VAL A 112 -3.01 -26.80 -43.59
CA VAL A 112 -1.68 -27.45 -43.59
C VAL A 112 -0.59 -26.40 -43.81
N GLY A 113 0.44 -26.42 -42.96
CA GLY A 113 1.58 -25.51 -42.99
C GLY A 113 1.32 -24.12 -42.42
N THR A 114 0.16 -23.89 -41.79
CA THR A 114 -0.17 -22.61 -41.13
C THR A 114 -0.34 -22.85 -39.63
N ARG A 115 0.43 -22.18 -38.78
CA ARG A 115 0.24 -22.21 -37.33
C ARG A 115 -1.03 -21.45 -36.98
N ALA A 116 -1.94 -22.10 -36.27
CA ALA A 116 -3.17 -21.50 -35.76
C ALA A 116 -3.16 -21.54 -34.22
N TRP A 117 -3.77 -20.52 -33.61
CA TRP A 117 -3.81 -20.33 -32.17
C TRP A 117 -5.23 -20.47 -31.64
N PHE A 118 -5.42 -21.30 -30.63
CA PHE A 118 -6.74 -21.67 -30.11
C PHE A 118 -6.91 -21.19 -28.68
N VAL A 119 -8.13 -20.73 -28.35
CA VAL A 119 -8.58 -20.45 -26.98
C VAL A 119 -9.95 -21.09 -26.81
N VAL A 120 -10.22 -21.65 -25.63
CA VAL A 120 -11.53 -22.17 -25.26
C VAL A 120 -12.06 -21.38 -24.08
N ARG A 121 -13.34 -21.02 -24.13
CA ARG A 121 -14.06 -20.40 -23.00
C ARG A 121 -15.29 -21.22 -22.66
N SER A 122 -15.59 -21.31 -21.39
CA SER A 122 -16.81 -21.89 -20.84
C SER A 122 -17.93 -20.84 -20.76
N LEU A 123 -19.15 -21.31 -20.95
CA LEU A 123 -20.39 -20.55 -20.95
C LEU A 123 -21.41 -21.34 -20.13
N ASP A 124 -21.95 -20.75 -19.08
CA ASP A 124 -23.00 -21.37 -18.27
C ASP A 124 -24.38 -21.38 -18.98
N ALA A 125 -25.39 -21.90 -18.28
CA ALA A 125 -26.77 -21.90 -18.76
C ALA A 125 -27.45 -20.52 -18.73
N SER A 126 -26.89 -19.56 -17.99
CA SER A 126 -27.38 -18.21 -17.75
C SER A 126 -26.87 -17.20 -18.80
N GLY A 127 -25.88 -17.61 -19.60
CA GLY A 127 -25.24 -16.82 -20.64
C GLY A 127 -23.97 -16.10 -20.19
N ASN A 128 -23.46 -16.37 -18.99
CA ASN A 128 -22.18 -15.83 -18.53
C ASN A 128 -21.03 -16.66 -19.12
N GLU A 129 -20.16 -15.99 -19.86
CA GLU A 129 -18.95 -16.59 -20.44
C GLU A 129 -17.74 -16.16 -19.61
N ASP A 130 -16.81 -17.06 -19.38
CA ASP A 130 -15.56 -16.70 -18.70
C ASP A 130 -14.67 -15.78 -19.55
N ALA A 131 -13.60 -15.30 -18.93
CA ALA A 131 -12.61 -14.41 -19.56
C ALA A 131 -11.32 -15.13 -19.97
N ASN A 132 -11.30 -16.47 -20.02
CA ASN A 132 -10.09 -17.27 -20.21
C ASN A 132 -9.32 -16.87 -21.48
N THR A 133 -7.99 -16.88 -21.35
CA THR A 133 -7.02 -16.53 -22.40
C THR A 133 -5.97 -17.61 -22.61
N THR A 134 -6.02 -18.75 -21.89
CA THR A 134 -5.12 -19.88 -22.09
C THR A 134 -5.12 -20.34 -23.54
N GLU A 135 -3.96 -20.21 -24.18
CA GLU A 135 -3.80 -20.33 -25.63
C GLU A 135 -2.76 -21.39 -26.00
N LEU A 136 -3.12 -22.27 -26.93
CA LEU A 136 -2.20 -23.24 -27.53
C LEU A 136 -2.11 -23.05 -29.04
N GLY A 137 -0.88 -23.17 -29.56
CA GLY A 137 -0.60 -23.16 -30.99
C GLY A 137 -0.44 -24.57 -31.55
N CYS A 138 -0.80 -24.75 -32.82
CA CYS A 138 -0.51 -25.97 -33.56
C CYS A 138 -0.37 -25.69 -35.06
N THR A 139 0.58 -26.37 -35.72
CA THR A 139 0.72 -26.36 -37.19
C THR A 139 0.27 -27.70 -37.77
N PRO A 140 -0.92 -27.79 -38.40
CA PRO A 140 -1.31 -28.98 -39.13
C PRO A 140 -0.30 -29.29 -40.26
N VAL A 141 0.08 -30.57 -40.43
CA VAL A 141 1.05 -31.00 -41.45
C VAL A 141 0.39 -31.87 -42.52
N ALA A 142 1.05 -32.07 -43.67
CA ALA A 142 0.59 -33.05 -44.64
C ALA A 142 0.70 -34.46 -44.07
N SER A 143 -0.19 -35.39 -44.46
CA SER A 143 -0.13 -36.78 -43.95
C SER A 143 1.22 -37.45 -44.20
N GLY A 144 1.91 -37.12 -45.29
CA GLY A 144 3.26 -37.64 -45.59
C GLY A 144 4.39 -37.06 -44.73
N ALA A 145 4.09 -36.15 -43.80
CA ALA A 145 5.04 -35.57 -42.85
C ALA A 145 4.77 -36.02 -41.40
N VAL A 146 3.96 -37.06 -41.21
CA VAL A 146 3.64 -37.64 -39.90
C VAL A 146 4.46 -38.91 -39.68
N ALA A 147 5.26 -38.97 -38.62
CA ALA A 147 5.90 -40.20 -38.18
C ALA A 147 5.04 -40.87 -37.09
N PHE A 148 4.86 -42.19 -37.19
CA PHE A 148 4.15 -42.98 -36.19
C PHE A 148 5.14 -43.86 -35.44
N VAL A 149 5.11 -43.84 -34.10
CA VAL A 149 6.05 -44.60 -33.26
C VAL A 149 5.32 -45.64 -32.42
N SER A 150 5.85 -46.86 -32.35
CA SER A 150 5.26 -47.94 -31.54
C SER A 150 6.32 -48.91 -31.02
N SER A 151 6.46 -49.00 -29.69
CA SER A 151 7.41 -49.92 -29.04
C SER A 151 7.14 -51.41 -29.27
N THR A 152 6.00 -51.77 -29.85
CA THR A 152 5.59 -53.18 -30.04
C THR A 152 5.42 -53.58 -31.50
N ALA A 153 5.50 -52.63 -32.44
CA ALA A 153 5.32 -52.88 -33.86
C ALA A 153 6.61 -52.56 -34.62
N ALA A 154 7.27 -53.61 -35.13
CA ALA A 154 8.44 -53.46 -36.00
C ALA A 154 7.98 -53.19 -37.45
N GLY A 155 7.73 -51.92 -37.77
CA GLY A 155 7.61 -51.42 -39.14
C GLY A 155 8.97 -51.00 -39.69
N ALA A 156 9.07 -50.75 -41.00
CA ALA A 156 10.30 -50.22 -41.60
C ALA A 156 10.49 -48.71 -41.36
N GLY A 157 9.58 -48.05 -40.61
CA GLY A 157 9.56 -46.61 -40.37
C GLY A 157 9.31 -45.80 -41.64
N VAL A 158 8.03 -45.64 -42.03
CA VAL A 158 7.65 -44.82 -43.20
C VAL A 158 6.76 -43.67 -42.78
N LEU A 159 7.14 -42.45 -43.16
CA LEU A 159 6.31 -41.26 -42.93
C LEU A 159 4.94 -41.41 -43.60
N GLY A 160 3.89 -41.09 -42.85
CA GLY A 160 2.50 -41.11 -43.26
C GLY A 160 1.82 -42.48 -43.25
N ASP A 161 2.53 -43.55 -42.86
CA ASP A 161 1.96 -44.90 -42.80
C ASP A 161 1.90 -45.44 -41.35
N PRO A 162 0.72 -45.37 -40.69
CA PRO A 162 0.54 -45.90 -39.33
C PRO A 162 0.62 -47.43 -39.24
N THR A 163 0.65 -48.14 -40.37
CA THR A 163 0.79 -49.62 -40.41
C THR A 163 2.26 -50.07 -40.39
N THR A 164 3.20 -49.14 -40.65
CA THR A 164 4.64 -49.38 -40.57
C THR A 164 5.31 -48.33 -39.66
N PRO A 165 4.98 -48.32 -38.36
CA PRO A 165 5.55 -47.36 -37.42
C PRO A 165 7.05 -47.57 -37.26
N PHE A 166 7.73 -46.52 -36.82
CA PHE A 166 9.11 -46.55 -36.34
C PHE A 166 9.17 -47.31 -35.00
N ASP A 167 10.25 -48.05 -34.81
CA ASP A 167 10.52 -48.83 -33.61
C ASP A 167 11.17 -48.01 -32.48
N THR A 168 11.85 -46.91 -32.82
CA THR A 168 12.45 -45.93 -31.89
C THR A 168 11.86 -44.54 -32.07
N LEU A 169 11.92 -43.72 -31.01
CA LEU A 169 11.50 -42.31 -31.07
C LEU A 169 12.51 -41.48 -31.88
N GLN A 170 13.80 -41.68 -31.63
CA GLN A 170 14.86 -40.95 -32.33
C GLN A 170 14.79 -41.20 -33.86
N GLY A 171 14.55 -42.44 -34.29
CA GLY A 171 14.43 -42.74 -35.72
C GLY A 171 13.27 -42.03 -36.41
N ALA A 172 12.18 -41.76 -35.68
CA ALA A 172 11.08 -40.94 -36.18
C ALA A 172 11.42 -39.45 -36.24
N ILE A 173 12.15 -38.93 -35.23
CA ILE A 173 12.65 -37.56 -35.20
C ILE A 173 13.58 -37.30 -36.39
N ASP A 174 14.60 -38.15 -36.58
CA ASP A 174 15.55 -38.05 -37.70
C ASP A 174 14.84 -38.00 -39.07
N ALA A 175 13.77 -38.79 -39.23
CA ALA A 175 12.98 -38.83 -40.45
C ALA A 175 12.18 -37.54 -40.67
N VAL A 176 11.63 -36.95 -39.61
CA VAL A 176 10.92 -35.67 -39.65
C VAL A 176 11.89 -34.51 -39.91
N GLU A 177 13.06 -34.50 -39.28
CA GLU A 177 14.11 -33.49 -39.51
C GLU A 177 14.61 -33.51 -40.95
N THR A 178 14.79 -34.72 -41.51
CA THR A 178 15.16 -34.89 -42.92
C THR A 178 14.08 -34.36 -43.87
N ASN A 179 12.81 -34.40 -43.45
CA ASN A 179 11.68 -33.83 -44.19
C ASN A 179 11.57 -32.29 -44.02
N GLY A 180 12.32 -31.70 -43.10
CA GLY A 180 12.38 -30.26 -42.82
C GLY A 180 11.28 -29.73 -41.88
N ALA A 181 10.20 -30.47 -41.68
CA ALA A 181 9.17 -30.21 -40.66
C ALA A 181 8.24 -31.42 -40.57
N GLY A 182 7.59 -31.63 -39.44
CA GLY A 182 6.65 -32.73 -39.28
C GLY A 182 6.16 -32.98 -37.86
N VAL A 183 5.43 -34.07 -37.71
CA VAL A 183 4.78 -34.46 -36.45
C VAL A 183 5.13 -35.90 -36.13
N VAL A 184 5.52 -36.18 -34.89
CA VAL A 184 5.73 -37.51 -34.35
C VAL A 184 4.55 -37.86 -33.45
N LEU A 185 3.85 -38.95 -33.75
CA LEU A 185 2.76 -39.48 -32.94
C LEU A 185 3.21 -40.77 -32.27
N VAL A 186 3.05 -40.85 -30.95
CA VAL A 186 3.55 -41.96 -30.15
C VAL A 186 2.37 -42.74 -29.57
N ASP A 187 2.34 -44.04 -29.86
CA ASP A 187 1.31 -44.90 -29.29
C ASP A 187 1.63 -45.38 -27.87
N ALA A 188 0.58 -45.69 -27.14
CA ALA A 188 0.66 -46.26 -25.81
C ALA A 188 -0.36 -47.39 -25.62
N ALA A 189 0.01 -48.37 -24.79
CA ALA A 189 -0.93 -49.38 -24.32
C ALA A 189 -1.92 -48.78 -23.33
N ALA A 190 -3.05 -49.46 -23.09
CA ALA A 190 -3.91 -49.11 -21.96
C ALA A 190 -3.14 -49.31 -20.65
N GLY A 191 -3.05 -48.27 -19.81
CA GLY A 191 -2.17 -48.25 -18.64
C GLY A 191 -0.75 -47.73 -18.91
N GLY A 192 -0.47 -47.28 -20.13
CA GLY A 192 0.74 -46.57 -20.52
C GLY A 192 1.84 -47.42 -21.16
N THR A 193 2.82 -46.74 -21.76
CA THR A 193 4.04 -47.32 -22.34
C THR A 193 5.21 -46.41 -22.00
N VAL A 194 6.33 -46.94 -21.51
CA VAL A 194 7.56 -46.18 -21.26
C VAL A 194 8.58 -46.44 -22.36
N TYR A 195 9.19 -45.40 -22.89
CA TYR A 195 10.32 -45.44 -23.82
C TYR A 195 11.58 -44.98 -23.06
N ALA A 196 12.68 -45.73 -23.22
CA ALA A 196 13.94 -45.48 -22.52
C ALA A 196 15.03 -45.10 -23.54
N GLU A 197 14.91 -43.90 -24.08
CA GLU A 197 15.80 -43.33 -25.09
C GLU A 197 15.99 -41.84 -24.79
N GLU A 198 17.22 -41.36 -24.96
CA GLU A 198 17.55 -39.94 -25.07
C GLU A 198 17.18 -39.46 -26.48
N LEU A 199 16.55 -38.28 -26.56
CA LEU A 199 16.09 -37.68 -27.80
C LEU A 199 16.91 -36.44 -28.11
N LEU A 200 17.50 -36.41 -29.31
CA LEU A 200 18.20 -35.24 -29.83
C LEU A 200 17.40 -34.65 -31.00
N ILE A 201 16.99 -33.39 -30.87
CA ILE A 201 16.48 -32.57 -31.98
C ILE A 201 17.59 -31.61 -32.36
N SER A 202 18.24 -31.90 -33.49
CA SER A 202 19.49 -31.28 -33.93
C SER A 202 19.36 -30.38 -35.15
N ASN A 203 18.24 -30.46 -35.88
CA ASN A 203 18.00 -29.62 -37.05
C ASN A 203 17.31 -28.32 -36.62
N PRO A 204 18.03 -27.19 -36.58
CA PRO A 204 17.52 -25.99 -35.95
C PRO A 204 16.46 -25.30 -36.84
N GLN A 205 16.39 -25.67 -38.13
CA GLN A 205 15.40 -25.15 -39.08
C GLN A 205 14.12 -25.99 -39.16
N ALA A 206 14.00 -27.07 -38.38
CA ALA A 206 12.86 -27.98 -38.47
C ALA A 206 11.78 -27.69 -37.42
N GLN A 207 10.57 -27.37 -37.87
CA GLN A 207 9.41 -27.34 -36.97
C GLN A 207 8.98 -28.77 -36.64
N ILE A 208 9.12 -29.17 -35.37
CA ILE A 208 8.80 -30.53 -34.91
C ILE A 208 7.70 -30.47 -33.84
N ALA A 209 6.72 -31.35 -33.95
CA ALA A 209 5.77 -31.59 -32.87
C ALA A 209 5.79 -33.05 -32.43
N LEU A 210 5.90 -33.29 -31.12
CA LEU A 210 5.83 -34.60 -30.49
C LEU A 210 4.49 -34.70 -29.75
N TYR A 211 3.67 -35.70 -30.07
CA TYR A 211 2.40 -35.93 -29.40
C TYR A 211 2.28 -37.36 -28.84
N GLY A 212 2.09 -37.45 -27.53
CA GLY A 212 1.79 -38.68 -26.80
C GLY A 212 0.29 -38.93 -26.59
N GLY A 213 -0.04 -40.06 -25.96
CA GLY A 213 -1.40 -40.38 -25.53
C GLY A 213 -2.26 -41.18 -26.51
N PHE A 214 -1.70 -41.68 -27.62
CA PHE A 214 -2.49 -42.36 -28.66
C PHE A 214 -2.70 -43.85 -28.37
N ALA A 215 -3.84 -44.39 -28.82
CA ALA A 215 -4.02 -45.84 -28.81
C ALA A 215 -3.01 -46.54 -29.74
N ARG A 216 -2.57 -47.75 -29.36
CA ARG A 216 -1.77 -48.62 -30.22
C ARG A 216 -2.25 -48.57 -31.66
N PHE A 217 -1.41 -48.13 -32.59
CA PHE A 217 -1.84 -47.91 -33.99
C PHE A 217 -2.29 -49.22 -34.66
N SER A 218 -1.74 -50.34 -34.21
CA SER A 218 -2.15 -51.70 -34.60
C SER A 218 -3.59 -52.07 -34.20
N THR A 219 -4.21 -51.33 -33.27
CA THR A 219 -5.60 -51.52 -32.84
C THR A 219 -6.60 -50.64 -33.62
N LEU A 220 -6.09 -49.69 -34.41
CA LEU A 220 -6.92 -48.85 -35.27
C LEU A 220 -7.34 -49.62 -36.54
N PRO A 221 -8.43 -49.19 -37.22
CA PRO A 221 -8.78 -49.73 -38.53
C PRO A 221 -7.63 -49.58 -39.53
N VAL A 222 -7.47 -50.53 -40.45
CA VAL A 222 -6.44 -50.46 -41.51
C VAL A 222 -6.65 -49.19 -42.35
N GLY A 223 -5.60 -48.37 -42.46
CA GLY A 223 -5.66 -47.06 -43.11
C GLY A 223 -6.53 -46.05 -42.34
N PRO A 224 -6.24 -45.79 -41.05
CA PRO A 224 -7.06 -44.90 -40.25
C PRO A 224 -6.96 -43.45 -40.77
N THR A 225 -8.08 -42.75 -40.76
CA THR A 225 -8.11 -41.31 -41.08
C THR A 225 -7.49 -40.50 -39.94
N ALA A 226 -7.02 -39.28 -40.22
CA ALA A 226 -6.51 -38.36 -39.20
C ALA A 226 -7.51 -38.13 -38.05
N ALA A 227 -8.80 -37.99 -38.37
CA ALA A 227 -9.85 -37.87 -37.37
C ALA A 227 -9.97 -39.11 -36.47
N GLN A 228 -9.80 -40.32 -37.01
CA GLN A 228 -9.81 -41.56 -36.21
C GLN A 228 -8.57 -41.68 -35.31
N ILE A 229 -7.40 -41.24 -35.79
CA ILE A 229 -6.16 -41.19 -34.99
C ILE A 229 -6.34 -40.21 -33.83
N LEU A 230 -6.76 -38.96 -34.13
CA LEU A 230 -7.04 -37.94 -33.10
C LEU A 230 -8.09 -38.39 -32.09
N ALA A 231 -9.16 -39.06 -32.55
CA ALA A 231 -10.21 -39.57 -31.66
C ALA A 231 -9.70 -40.67 -30.70
N SER A 232 -8.58 -41.34 -31.02
CA SER A 232 -7.99 -42.39 -30.19
C SER A 232 -7.13 -41.88 -29.03
N ARG A 233 -6.84 -40.58 -29.01
CA ARG A 233 -6.02 -39.94 -27.99
C ARG A 233 -6.73 -39.89 -26.64
N ASP A 234 -6.02 -40.27 -25.59
CA ASP A 234 -6.48 -40.35 -24.20
C ASP A 234 -5.28 -40.21 -23.24
N LEU A 235 -5.03 -38.99 -22.76
CA LEU A 235 -3.87 -38.67 -21.93
C LEU A 235 -3.87 -39.41 -20.58
N ALA A 236 -5.04 -39.66 -20.01
CA ALA A 236 -5.17 -40.32 -18.71
C ALA A 236 -5.12 -41.85 -18.82
N GLY A 237 -5.76 -42.43 -19.85
CA GLY A 237 -5.84 -43.89 -20.02
C GLY A 237 -4.65 -44.51 -20.76
N ARG A 238 -3.85 -43.69 -21.47
CA ARG A 238 -2.78 -44.15 -22.36
C ARG A 238 -1.53 -43.28 -22.26
N GLU A 239 -0.99 -43.12 -21.06
CA GLU A 239 0.22 -42.34 -20.83
C GLU A 239 1.41 -42.80 -21.72
N THR A 240 2.01 -41.85 -22.43
CA THR A 240 3.28 -42.06 -23.14
C THR A 240 4.42 -41.61 -22.23
N GLY A 241 5.10 -42.55 -21.59
CA GLY A 241 6.19 -42.30 -20.67
C GLY A 241 7.56 -42.18 -21.35
N LEU A 242 8.40 -41.26 -20.87
CA LEU A 242 9.84 -41.18 -21.16
C LEU A 242 10.62 -41.38 -19.86
N SER A 243 11.72 -42.13 -19.91
CA SER A 243 12.53 -42.45 -18.73
C SER A 243 14.01 -42.64 -19.05
N GLY A 244 14.88 -42.16 -18.17
CA GLY A 244 16.33 -42.34 -18.25
C GLY A 244 16.83 -43.68 -17.68
N SER A 245 15.95 -44.47 -17.03
CA SER A 245 16.32 -45.58 -16.14
C SER A 245 17.10 -46.77 -16.76
N ASN A 246 17.34 -46.80 -18.06
CA ASN A 246 18.01 -47.93 -18.74
C ASN A 246 18.94 -47.57 -19.91
N ALA A 247 19.17 -46.28 -20.18
CA ALA A 247 20.05 -45.83 -21.26
C ALA A 247 21.22 -45.02 -20.67
N PRO A 248 22.47 -45.21 -21.13
CA PRO A 248 23.51 -44.22 -20.89
C PRO A 248 23.13 -42.96 -21.64
N LEU A 249 22.72 -41.92 -20.89
CA LEU A 249 22.50 -40.60 -21.48
C LEU A 249 23.86 -40.03 -21.88
N VAL A 250 23.92 -39.47 -23.08
CA VAL A 250 25.09 -38.82 -23.67
C VAL A 250 25.18 -37.39 -23.15
N ASP A 251 24.03 -36.76 -22.91
CA ASP A 251 23.84 -35.49 -22.24
C ASP A 251 23.13 -35.64 -20.88
N ASP A 252 22.93 -34.52 -20.18
CA ASP A 252 22.20 -34.49 -18.91
C ASP A 252 20.65 -34.48 -19.10
N ASP A 253 20.15 -34.60 -20.35
CA ASP A 253 18.73 -34.42 -20.69
C ASP A 253 18.09 -35.67 -21.32
N LEU A 254 16.76 -35.84 -21.16
CA LEU A 254 15.98 -36.82 -21.93
C LEU A 254 15.61 -36.33 -23.32
N ILE A 255 15.39 -35.03 -23.47
CA ILE A 255 15.12 -34.38 -24.75
C ILE A 255 16.02 -33.17 -24.84
N HIS A 256 17.09 -33.28 -25.63
CA HIS A 256 17.98 -32.17 -25.91
C HIS A 256 17.56 -31.48 -27.21
N LEU A 257 17.26 -30.18 -27.14
CA LEU A 257 16.82 -29.35 -28.25
C LEU A 257 17.91 -28.33 -28.63
N VAL A 258 18.54 -28.51 -29.78
CA VAL A 258 19.43 -27.51 -30.39
C VAL A 258 18.67 -26.82 -31.51
N ASN A 259 18.00 -25.70 -31.22
CA ASN A 259 17.11 -25.04 -32.19
C ASN A 259 17.49 -23.56 -32.39
N ASP A 260 17.44 -23.04 -33.62
CA ASP A 260 17.74 -21.65 -33.98
C ASP A 260 16.46 -20.91 -34.41
N LEU A 261 15.45 -20.91 -33.52
CA LEU A 261 14.21 -20.12 -33.58
C LEU A 261 12.99 -20.79 -34.24
N THR A 262 13.03 -22.09 -34.57
CA THR A 262 11.81 -22.81 -35.00
C THR A 262 11.00 -23.35 -33.83
N THR A 263 9.69 -23.50 -34.03
CA THR A 263 8.79 -23.93 -32.95
C THR A 263 8.85 -25.44 -32.74
N THR A 264 9.15 -25.86 -31.51
CA THR A 264 8.98 -27.24 -31.06
C THR A 264 7.76 -27.35 -30.15
N ASP A 265 6.83 -28.25 -30.47
CA ASP A 265 5.66 -28.54 -29.63
C ASP A 265 5.83 -29.93 -28.99
N ILE A 266 5.77 -30.05 -27.66
CA ILE A 266 5.82 -31.34 -26.94
C ILE A 266 4.55 -31.46 -26.11
N ASP A 267 3.71 -32.46 -26.38
CA ASP A 267 2.45 -32.57 -25.66
C ASP A 267 1.99 -34.01 -25.35
N GLY A 268 1.51 -34.21 -24.12
CA GLY A 268 0.91 -35.46 -23.67
C GLY A 268 1.91 -36.54 -23.27
N PHE A 269 3.12 -36.16 -22.85
CA PHE A 269 4.14 -37.07 -22.35
C PHE A 269 4.17 -37.12 -20.82
N THR A 270 4.62 -38.25 -20.27
CA THR A 270 4.91 -38.39 -18.84
C THR A 270 6.40 -38.67 -18.63
N PHE A 271 7.12 -37.70 -18.11
CA PHE A 271 8.53 -37.85 -17.74
C PHE A 271 8.60 -38.50 -16.36
N ARG A 272 9.36 -39.59 -16.23
CA ARG A 272 9.48 -40.35 -14.98
C ARG A 272 10.83 -41.03 -14.89
N ASP A 273 11.24 -41.36 -13.67
CA ASP A 273 12.42 -42.20 -13.39
C ASP A 273 13.68 -41.65 -14.11
N LEU A 274 13.93 -40.34 -14.01
CA LEU A 274 15.13 -39.62 -14.47
C LEU A 274 16.33 -39.90 -13.55
N PHE A 275 16.57 -41.17 -13.27
CA PHE A 275 17.71 -41.63 -12.49
C PHE A 275 18.67 -42.35 -13.44
N VAL A 276 19.85 -41.74 -13.72
CA VAL A 276 20.97 -42.50 -14.29
C VAL A 276 21.27 -43.63 -13.30
N GLY A 277 21.39 -44.86 -13.78
CA GLY A 277 21.63 -46.02 -12.91
C GLY A 277 22.74 -45.77 -11.88
N SER A 278 22.48 -46.11 -10.61
CA SER A 278 23.46 -45.91 -9.54
C SER A 278 24.68 -46.80 -9.77
N THR A 279 25.88 -46.23 -9.80
CA THR A 279 27.13 -47.00 -9.81
C THR A 279 27.46 -47.37 -8.37
N ALA A 280 27.59 -48.67 -8.07
CA ALA A 280 28.01 -49.09 -6.74
C ALA A 280 29.42 -48.56 -6.44
N LEU A 281 29.58 -47.86 -5.32
CA LEU A 281 30.89 -47.47 -4.82
C LEU A 281 31.63 -48.69 -4.31
N THR A 282 32.96 -48.67 -4.45
CA THR A 282 33.80 -49.65 -3.79
C THR A 282 33.85 -49.38 -2.29
N GLY A 283 34.09 -50.40 -1.47
CA GLY A 283 34.25 -50.25 -0.02
C GLY A 283 32.96 -50.09 0.78
N THR A 284 33.09 -49.48 1.97
CA THR A 284 32.00 -49.27 2.93
C THR A 284 32.01 -47.80 3.34
N LEU A 285 30.86 -47.16 3.23
CA LEU A 285 30.63 -45.79 3.67
C LEU A 285 30.21 -45.80 5.14
N HIS A 286 30.68 -44.79 5.88
CA HIS A 286 30.38 -44.54 7.27
C HIS A 286 29.70 -43.18 7.37
N PHE A 287 28.40 -43.22 7.67
CA PHE A 287 27.58 -42.02 7.89
C PHE A 287 27.36 -41.80 9.38
N THR A 288 27.40 -40.54 9.83
CA THR A 288 27.11 -40.17 11.23
C THR A 288 25.96 -39.18 11.27
N LEU A 289 24.87 -39.51 11.96
CA LEU A 289 23.71 -38.63 12.13
C LEU A 289 24.14 -37.22 12.61
N GLY A 290 23.73 -36.19 11.88
CA GLY A 290 24.04 -34.78 12.13
C GLY A 290 25.43 -34.34 11.68
N ASP A 291 26.22 -35.20 11.02
CA ASP A 291 27.54 -34.86 10.49
C ASP A 291 27.46 -34.66 8.97
N HIS A 292 28.13 -33.62 8.45
CA HIS A 292 28.33 -33.45 7.02
C HIS A 292 29.37 -34.44 6.48
N ARG A 293 30.21 -35.00 7.34
CA ARG A 293 31.33 -35.82 6.92
C ARG A 293 30.90 -37.27 6.67
N VAL A 294 31.26 -37.78 5.48
CA VAL A 294 31.20 -39.22 5.17
C VAL A 294 32.62 -39.75 5.02
N THR A 295 32.91 -40.86 5.69
CA THR A 295 34.19 -41.55 5.52
C THR A 295 34.01 -42.91 4.83
N GLY A 296 34.95 -43.29 3.98
CA GLY A 296 34.92 -44.54 3.23
C GLY A 296 36.05 -45.47 3.66
N THR A 297 35.73 -46.71 4.05
CA THR A 297 36.71 -47.78 4.23
C THR A 297 36.81 -48.60 2.97
N GLY A 298 37.94 -48.48 2.25
CA GLY A 298 38.16 -49.19 0.99
C GLY A 298 37.41 -48.60 -0.21
N THR A 299 36.83 -47.41 -0.05
CA THR A 299 36.30 -46.55 -1.11
C THR A 299 37.37 -45.58 -1.56
N LEU A 300 37.43 -45.23 -2.84
CA LEU A 300 38.33 -44.21 -3.40
C LEU A 300 37.52 -43.04 -3.95
N PHE A 301 36.97 -42.20 -3.08
CA PHE A 301 36.07 -41.10 -3.46
C PHE A 301 36.66 -40.19 -4.53
N ASN A 302 37.94 -39.85 -4.44
CA ASN A 302 38.60 -38.98 -5.43
C ASN A 302 38.72 -39.57 -6.85
N SER A 303 38.42 -40.86 -7.03
CA SER A 303 38.40 -41.53 -8.34
C SER A 303 37.04 -42.11 -8.72
N GLU A 304 36.12 -42.18 -7.76
CA GLU A 304 34.80 -42.76 -7.94
C GLU A 304 33.71 -41.70 -7.93
N VAL A 305 33.88 -40.62 -7.16
CA VAL A 305 32.90 -39.55 -6.94
C VAL A 305 33.44 -38.25 -7.52
N THR A 306 32.56 -37.40 -8.01
CA THR A 306 32.84 -35.97 -8.25
C THR A 306 31.97 -35.11 -7.34
N THR A 307 32.44 -33.92 -6.96
CA THR A 307 31.59 -32.91 -6.30
C THR A 307 30.31 -32.69 -7.13
N GLY A 308 29.18 -32.52 -6.45
CA GLY A 308 27.85 -32.49 -7.03
C GLY A 308 27.22 -33.88 -7.25
N ASN A 309 27.93 -34.99 -7.02
CA ASN A 309 27.29 -36.31 -7.06
C ASN A 309 26.30 -36.51 -5.91
N VAL A 310 25.24 -37.26 -6.16
CA VAL A 310 24.30 -37.70 -5.13
C VAL A 310 24.78 -39.04 -4.58
N LEU A 311 25.16 -39.06 -3.31
CA LEU A 311 25.58 -40.24 -2.58
C LEU A 311 24.35 -40.95 -1.99
N ILE A 312 24.16 -42.23 -2.32
CA ILE A 312 23.02 -43.02 -1.83
C ILE A 312 23.54 -44.09 -0.87
N ASP A 313 23.06 -44.09 0.36
CA ASP A 313 23.27 -45.21 1.29
C ASP A 313 22.38 -46.38 0.86
N ALA A 314 22.98 -47.50 0.46
CA ALA A 314 22.21 -48.66 0.03
C ALA A 314 21.36 -49.28 1.16
N ALA A 315 21.66 -49.00 2.43
CA ALA A 315 20.93 -49.54 3.57
C ALA A 315 19.66 -48.75 3.88
N SER A 316 19.73 -47.42 3.86
CA SER A 316 18.59 -46.53 4.18
C SER A 316 17.85 -46.03 2.94
N GLY A 317 18.47 -46.04 1.76
CA GLY A 317 17.93 -45.43 0.55
C GLY A 317 18.00 -43.90 0.55
N ILE A 318 18.59 -43.30 1.60
CA ILE A 318 18.74 -41.85 1.72
C ILE A 318 19.83 -41.39 0.74
N ALA A 319 19.53 -40.32 0.02
CA ALA A 319 20.36 -39.69 -0.99
C ALA A 319 20.81 -38.32 -0.49
N MET A 320 22.08 -37.96 -0.66
CA MET A 320 22.62 -36.66 -0.25
C MET A 320 23.70 -36.15 -1.20
N ASP A 321 23.70 -34.85 -1.46
CA ASP A 321 24.65 -34.20 -2.34
C ASP A 321 26.05 -34.10 -1.74
N VAL A 322 27.05 -34.44 -2.56
CA VAL A 322 28.46 -34.38 -2.21
C VAL A 322 28.97 -32.97 -2.46
N ASP A 323 29.11 -32.20 -1.37
CA ASP A 323 29.72 -30.86 -1.36
C ASP A 323 31.21 -30.94 -1.75
N THR A 324 32.07 -31.52 -0.90
CA THR A 324 33.52 -31.47 -1.14
C THR A 324 34.20 -32.81 -0.92
N ILE A 325 34.98 -33.26 -1.91
CA ILE A 325 35.84 -34.45 -1.76
C ILE A 325 37.16 -34.05 -1.10
N ARG A 326 37.29 -34.33 0.20
CA ARG A 326 38.47 -33.96 1.00
C ARG A 326 39.65 -34.90 0.79
N SER A 327 39.39 -36.18 0.56
CA SER A 327 40.43 -37.18 0.30
C SER A 327 39.86 -38.42 -0.40
N ALA A 328 40.70 -39.42 -0.65
CA ALA A 328 40.25 -40.71 -1.18
C ALA A 328 39.24 -41.43 -0.27
N THR A 329 39.21 -41.13 1.03
CA THR A 329 38.37 -41.83 2.02
C THR A 329 37.48 -40.89 2.82
N GLU A 330 37.37 -39.62 2.40
CA GLU A 330 36.54 -38.64 3.08
C GLU A 330 35.96 -37.63 2.09
N LEU A 331 34.66 -37.37 2.23
CA LEU A 331 33.94 -36.27 1.59
C LEU A 331 33.06 -35.55 2.62
N THR A 332 32.57 -34.36 2.26
CA THR A 332 31.48 -33.68 2.95
C THR A 332 30.23 -33.64 2.09
N LEU A 333 29.09 -33.66 2.77
CA LEU A 333 27.76 -33.50 2.23
C LEU A 333 27.31 -32.04 2.39
N GLU A 334 26.46 -31.58 1.49
CA GLU A 334 25.91 -30.22 1.53
C GLU A 334 25.06 -29.99 2.79
N THR A 335 24.19 -30.95 3.11
CA THR A 335 23.43 -30.98 4.37
C THR A 335 23.95 -32.07 5.32
N PRO A 336 23.78 -31.90 6.65
CA PRO A 336 24.18 -32.93 7.61
C PRO A 336 23.39 -34.23 7.39
N TRP A 337 24.04 -35.39 7.55
CA TRP A 337 23.37 -36.69 7.40
C TRP A 337 22.19 -36.85 8.36
N THR A 338 20.97 -36.98 7.86
CA THR A 338 19.73 -37.12 8.64
C THR A 338 19.35 -38.59 8.90
N GLY A 339 19.98 -39.52 8.20
CA GLY A 339 19.76 -40.96 8.39
C GLY A 339 20.37 -41.51 9.68
N PRO A 340 20.02 -42.74 10.07
CA PRO A 340 20.70 -43.43 11.16
C PRO A 340 22.21 -43.52 10.87
N THR A 341 23.04 -43.51 11.91
CA THR A 341 24.46 -43.84 11.78
C THR A 341 24.58 -45.27 11.22
N THR A 342 25.10 -45.40 9.99
CA THR A 342 25.18 -46.66 9.27
C THR A 342 26.56 -46.86 8.66
N ASP A 343 26.97 -48.13 8.65
CA ASP A 343 28.09 -48.63 7.86
C ASP A 343 27.49 -49.46 6.72
N GLY A 344 27.62 -49.00 5.48
CA GLY A 344 26.90 -49.58 4.35
C GLY A 344 27.70 -49.58 3.05
N ALA A 345 27.29 -50.42 2.11
CA ALA A 345 27.72 -50.21 0.73
C ALA A 345 27.10 -48.90 0.24
N GLY A 346 27.92 -48.03 -0.33
CA GLY A 346 27.43 -46.84 -1.01
C GLY A 346 27.08 -47.16 -2.45
N ALA A 347 26.11 -46.46 -2.99
CA ALA A 347 26.06 -46.21 -4.42
C ALA A 347 26.26 -44.72 -4.65
N ILE A 348 26.88 -44.40 -5.77
CA ILE A 348 26.85 -43.03 -6.29
C ILE A 348 25.88 -42.98 -7.42
N ARG A 349 25.19 -41.87 -7.47
CA ARG A 349 24.52 -41.39 -8.64
C ARG A 349 25.36 -40.21 -9.14
N ALA A 350 25.73 -40.23 -10.41
CA ALA A 350 26.25 -39.02 -11.04
C ALA A 350 25.16 -37.96 -10.84
N GLY A 351 25.44 -36.96 -10.03
CA GLY A 351 24.44 -36.02 -9.49
C GLY A 351 24.24 -34.83 -10.42
N GLY A 352 23.95 -35.11 -11.68
CA GLY A 352 23.12 -34.19 -12.44
C GLY A 352 21.69 -34.46 -12.05
N ILE A 353 20.93 -33.43 -11.70
CA ILE A 353 19.49 -33.47 -11.90
C ILE A 353 19.35 -33.72 -13.40
N LEU A 354 18.88 -34.90 -13.80
CA LEU A 354 18.67 -35.12 -15.21
C LEU A 354 17.47 -34.28 -15.64
N GLU A 355 17.65 -33.55 -16.73
CA GLU A 355 16.63 -32.69 -17.28
C GLU A 355 15.68 -33.55 -18.11
N ALA A 356 14.38 -33.36 -17.94
CA ALA A 356 13.38 -33.95 -18.82
C ALA A 356 13.50 -33.39 -20.24
N ILE A 357 13.79 -32.10 -20.35
CA ILE A 357 13.96 -31.36 -21.59
C ILE A 357 15.02 -30.30 -21.31
N GLY A 358 16.10 -30.31 -22.07
CA GLY A 358 17.05 -29.21 -22.17
C GLY A 358 16.86 -28.52 -23.52
N ALA A 359 16.80 -27.19 -23.55
CA ALA A 359 16.64 -26.46 -24.82
C ALA A 359 17.52 -25.22 -24.94
N GLU A 360 18.30 -25.20 -26.02
CA GLU A 360 19.10 -24.06 -26.42
C GLU A 360 18.39 -23.27 -27.53
N ASN A 361 18.15 -21.97 -27.32
CA ASN A 361 17.65 -21.00 -28.32
C ASN A 361 16.32 -21.37 -29.01
N ALA A 362 15.44 -22.07 -28.30
CA ALA A 362 14.22 -22.63 -28.86
C ALA A 362 12.96 -21.75 -28.68
N VAL A 363 12.02 -21.90 -29.62
CA VAL A 363 10.60 -21.54 -29.41
C VAL A 363 9.89 -22.82 -28.96
N LEU A 364 9.68 -22.99 -27.66
CA LEU A 364 9.20 -24.25 -27.08
C LEU A 364 7.79 -24.09 -26.50
N GLN A 365 6.89 -25.00 -26.87
CA GLN A 365 5.58 -25.17 -26.22
C GLN A 365 5.52 -26.57 -25.62
N VAL A 366 5.43 -26.66 -24.30
CA VAL A 366 5.19 -27.90 -23.55
C VAL A 366 3.78 -27.86 -22.99
N SER A 367 2.93 -28.81 -23.40
CA SER A 367 1.54 -28.82 -22.95
C SER A 367 0.96 -30.19 -22.64
N GLY A 368 0.04 -30.27 -21.68
CA GLY A 368 -0.59 -31.53 -21.31
C GLY A 368 0.39 -32.62 -20.83
N CYS A 369 1.62 -32.25 -20.48
CA CYS A 369 2.65 -33.17 -20.01
C CYS A 369 2.54 -33.40 -18.50
N ARG A 370 3.18 -34.47 -18.03
CA ARG A 370 3.29 -34.81 -16.62
C ARG A 370 4.76 -35.04 -16.24
N PHE A 371 5.21 -34.37 -15.21
CA PHE A 371 6.57 -34.38 -14.68
C PHE A 371 6.54 -35.06 -13.31
N LEU A 372 7.27 -36.17 -13.14
CA LEU A 372 7.26 -37.01 -11.95
C LEU A 372 8.68 -37.29 -11.45
N SER A 373 8.88 -37.25 -10.12
CA SER A 373 10.06 -37.83 -9.45
C SER A 373 11.42 -37.25 -9.90
N GLY A 374 11.64 -35.97 -9.61
CA GLY A 374 12.94 -35.32 -9.89
C GLY A 374 13.14 -34.86 -11.34
N THR A 375 12.07 -34.71 -12.12
CA THR A 375 12.16 -34.23 -13.51
C THR A 375 12.21 -32.70 -13.57
N LEU A 376 13.26 -32.16 -14.18
CA LEU A 376 13.48 -30.72 -14.36
C LEU A 376 13.34 -30.33 -15.83
N LEU A 377 12.70 -29.21 -16.15
CA LEU A 377 12.84 -28.57 -17.45
C LEU A 377 13.98 -27.57 -17.32
N ASP A 378 15.11 -27.75 -18.01
CA ASP A 378 16.13 -26.69 -18.06
C ASP A 378 16.08 -26.01 -19.41
N LEU A 379 16.28 -24.71 -19.37
CA LEU A 379 16.27 -23.87 -20.55
C LEU A 379 17.46 -22.94 -20.44
N ASP A 380 18.61 -23.47 -20.83
CA ASP A 380 19.80 -22.67 -21.05
C ASP A 380 19.69 -21.95 -22.41
N THR A 381 19.25 -20.70 -22.34
CA THR A 381 19.26 -19.78 -23.47
C THR A 381 20.48 -18.85 -23.37
N THR A 382 21.68 -19.45 -23.35
CA THR A 382 22.99 -18.75 -23.44
C THR A 382 23.10 -17.60 -24.47
N LEU A 383 22.17 -17.46 -25.44
CA LEU A 383 22.12 -16.33 -26.37
C LEU A 383 20.85 -15.49 -26.22
N ASN A 384 21.07 -14.19 -25.96
CA ASN A 384 20.11 -13.08 -25.98
C ASN A 384 19.40 -12.89 -27.34
N THR A 385 18.63 -13.87 -27.79
CA THR A 385 17.86 -13.73 -29.03
C THR A 385 16.45 -13.21 -28.72
N VAL A 386 16.10 -12.08 -29.34
CA VAL A 386 14.79 -11.39 -29.28
C VAL A 386 13.60 -12.25 -29.74
N GLU A 387 13.81 -13.52 -30.08
CA GLU A 387 12.80 -14.39 -30.70
C GLU A 387 12.48 -15.66 -29.88
N SER A 388 13.26 -16.01 -28.85
CA SER A 388 12.96 -17.16 -27.97
C SER A 388 11.60 -17.00 -27.28
N ARG A 389 10.82 -18.08 -27.19
CA ARG A 389 9.52 -18.09 -26.48
C ARG A 389 9.35 -19.42 -25.76
N LEU A 390 8.90 -19.36 -24.53
CA LEU A 390 8.53 -20.54 -23.76
C LEU A 390 7.05 -20.50 -23.41
N ARG A 391 6.37 -21.63 -23.62
CA ARG A 391 5.00 -21.83 -23.17
C ARG A 391 4.87 -23.15 -22.41
N LEU A 392 4.55 -23.06 -21.13
CA LEU A 392 4.20 -24.18 -20.27
C LEU A 392 2.71 -24.12 -20.00
N VAL A 393 1.92 -24.99 -20.64
CA VAL A 393 0.47 -24.88 -20.61
C VAL A 393 -0.21 -26.21 -20.29
N GLY A 394 -0.99 -26.29 -19.21
CA GLY A 394 -1.77 -27.50 -18.94
C GLY A 394 -0.96 -28.69 -18.41
N ASN A 395 0.24 -28.44 -17.85
CA ASN A 395 1.12 -29.49 -17.36
C ASN A 395 0.83 -29.85 -15.90
N GLN A 396 1.20 -31.07 -15.52
CA GLN A 396 1.16 -31.54 -14.13
C GLN A 396 2.58 -31.81 -13.65
N ILE A 397 2.99 -31.16 -12.57
CA ILE A 397 4.33 -31.28 -11.97
C ILE A 397 4.13 -31.81 -10.56
N ILE A 398 4.57 -33.03 -10.30
CA ILE A 398 4.26 -33.76 -9.05
C ILE A 398 5.54 -34.42 -8.54
N ASP A 399 5.94 -34.14 -7.30
CA ASP A 399 7.15 -34.71 -6.68
C ASP A 399 8.42 -34.52 -7.54
N ALA A 400 8.46 -33.46 -8.36
CA ALA A 400 9.67 -33.08 -9.06
C ALA A 400 10.59 -32.45 -8.01
N GLY A 401 11.76 -33.04 -7.70
CA GLY A 401 12.71 -32.62 -6.65
C GLY A 401 13.08 -31.13 -6.65
N GLU A 402 14.32 -30.77 -6.95
CA GLU A 402 14.82 -29.38 -6.79
C GLU A 402 14.11 -28.36 -7.72
N ARG A 403 14.22 -28.36 -9.06
CA ARG A 403 13.55 -27.33 -9.91
C ARG A 403 12.62 -27.90 -10.99
N ALA A 404 11.46 -27.27 -11.22
CA ALA A 404 10.49 -27.78 -12.19
C ALA A 404 10.73 -27.16 -13.57
N ALA A 405 11.06 -25.87 -13.60
CA ALA A 405 11.66 -25.19 -14.72
C ALA A 405 12.81 -24.28 -14.26
N ASN A 406 14.02 -24.50 -14.77
CA ASN A 406 15.14 -23.58 -14.64
C ASN A 406 15.21 -22.71 -15.90
N LEU A 407 15.24 -21.39 -15.74
CA LEU A 407 15.28 -20.43 -16.84
C LEU A 407 16.56 -19.59 -16.76
N ASP A 408 17.59 -19.98 -17.48
CA ASP A 408 18.83 -19.21 -17.55
C ASP A 408 19.00 -18.65 -18.97
N GLY A 409 18.65 -17.38 -19.17
CA GLY A 409 18.89 -16.69 -20.44
C GLY A 409 17.74 -15.79 -20.94
N GLY A 410 17.89 -15.31 -22.18
CA GLY A 410 16.99 -14.33 -22.78
C GLY A 410 15.75 -14.95 -23.43
N CYS A 411 14.57 -14.50 -23.01
CA CYS A 411 13.29 -14.85 -23.63
C CYS A 411 12.55 -13.58 -24.07
N ALA A 412 11.76 -13.65 -25.14
CA ALA A 412 10.86 -12.56 -25.54
C ALA A 412 9.42 -12.78 -25.02
N GLU A 413 9.06 -14.03 -24.74
CA GLU A 413 7.72 -14.40 -24.27
C GLU A 413 7.80 -15.62 -23.35
N LEU A 414 7.43 -15.46 -22.08
CA LEU A 414 7.27 -16.56 -21.13
C LEU A 414 5.81 -16.70 -20.76
N ARG A 415 5.18 -17.83 -21.11
CA ARG A 415 3.82 -18.16 -20.68
C ARG A 415 3.80 -19.38 -19.80
N ILE A 416 3.16 -19.26 -18.66
CA ILE A 416 2.93 -20.35 -17.72
C ILE A 416 1.45 -20.33 -17.36
N GLN A 417 0.69 -21.22 -17.99
CA GLN A 417 -0.77 -21.19 -17.90
C GLN A 417 -1.38 -22.53 -17.54
N ASN A 418 -2.38 -22.55 -16.67
CA ASN A 418 -3.17 -23.76 -16.39
C ASN A 418 -2.31 -24.97 -15.97
N ASN A 419 -1.17 -24.74 -15.30
CA ASN A 419 -0.34 -25.82 -14.77
C ASN A 419 -0.77 -26.16 -13.34
N GLU A 420 -0.52 -27.42 -12.97
CA GLU A 420 -0.77 -27.95 -11.65
C GLU A 420 0.56 -28.40 -11.04
N VAL A 421 0.93 -27.84 -9.89
CA VAL A 421 2.18 -28.13 -9.16
C VAL A 421 1.83 -28.68 -7.78
N ARG A 422 2.42 -29.82 -7.39
CA ARG A 422 2.18 -30.47 -6.08
C ARG A 422 3.46 -31.04 -5.47
N TYR A 423 3.59 -30.89 -4.14
CA TYR A 423 4.61 -31.51 -3.28
C TYR A 423 6.05 -31.18 -3.70
N ARG A 424 6.59 -30.08 -3.18
CA ARG A 424 7.91 -29.58 -3.57
C ARG A 424 8.66 -28.85 -2.45
N ASP A 425 9.98 -29.04 -2.48
CA ASP A 425 10.93 -28.36 -1.59
C ASP A 425 11.50 -27.06 -2.22
N ASP A 426 11.00 -26.62 -3.39
CA ASP A 426 11.54 -25.47 -4.16
C ASP A 426 10.51 -24.86 -5.13
N PRO A 427 10.70 -23.61 -5.62
CA PRO A 427 9.77 -22.94 -6.54
C PRO A 427 9.58 -23.65 -7.90
N MET A 428 8.41 -23.47 -8.55
CA MET A 428 8.14 -24.04 -9.89
C MET A 428 9.07 -23.46 -10.95
N VAL A 429 9.32 -22.15 -10.90
CA VAL A 429 10.28 -21.51 -11.80
C VAL A 429 11.32 -20.79 -10.97
N ILE A 430 12.58 -21.10 -11.23
CA ILE A 430 13.72 -20.39 -10.68
C ILE A 430 14.61 -20.03 -11.86
N GLY A 431 15.08 -18.80 -11.94
CA GLY A 431 16.06 -18.48 -12.97
C GLY A 431 16.31 -16.99 -13.19
N THR A 432 17.38 -16.71 -13.93
CA THR A 432 17.69 -15.37 -14.41
C THR A 432 17.13 -15.18 -15.81
N VAL A 433 16.09 -14.37 -15.94
CA VAL A 433 15.48 -14.01 -17.22
C VAL A 433 16.09 -12.70 -17.73
N TYR A 434 16.74 -12.75 -18.88
CA TYR A 434 17.36 -11.56 -19.49
C TYR A 434 16.35 -10.79 -20.34
N VAL A 435 16.19 -9.49 -20.06
CA VAL A 435 15.37 -8.59 -20.86
C VAL A 435 16.08 -8.29 -22.18
N PRO A 436 15.45 -8.55 -23.35
CA PRO A 436 16.09 -8.40 -24.65
C PRO A 436 16.37 -6.95 -25.04
N VAL A 437 17.51 -6.72 -25.70
CA VAL A 437 17.96 -5.39 -26.16
C VAL A 437 17.05 -4.84 -27.27
N ASN A 438 16.39 -3.71 -27.03
CA ASN A 438 15.36 -3.12 -27.92
C ASN A 438 14.12 -4.01 -28.16
N GLY A 439 13.87 -5.00 -27.29
CA GLY A 439 12.69 -5.87 -27.33
C GLY A 439 11.75 -5.62 -26.15
N ALA A 440 10.55 -6.22 -26.19
CA ALA A 440 9.71 -6.36 -25.01
C ALA A 440 9.80 -7.81 -24.52
N LEU A 441 9.91 -8.00 -23.21
CA LEU A 441 9.72 -9.30 -22.56
C LEU A 441 8.31 -9.32 -21.97
N ASP A 442 7.46 -10.16 -22.55
CA ASP A 442 6.09 -10.39 -22.08
C ASP A 442 6.04 -11.68 -21.24
N ILE A 443 5.70 -11.54 -19.96
CA ILE A 443 5.51 -12.66 -19.05
C ILE A 443 4.04 -12.76 -18.67
N LEU A 444 3.46 -13.95 -18.88
CA LEU A 444 2.10 -14.26 -18.47
C LEU A 444 2.08 -15.51 -17.61
N ILE A 445 1.69 -15.36 -16.35
CA ILE A 445 1.48 -16.45 -15.41
C ILE A 445 0.01 -16.46 -15.03
N SER A 446 -0.75 -17.46 -15.49
CA SER A 446 -2.19 -17.43 -15.25
C SER A 446 -2.84 -18.78 -15.02
N ASP A 447 -3.89 -18.79 -14.20
CA ASP A 447 -4.74 -19.96 -14.01
C ASP A 447 -3.98 -21.20 -13.49
N ASN A 448 -2.83 -21.03 -12.84
CA ASN A 448 -2.06 -22.14 -12.27
C ASN A 448 -2.55 -22.50 -10.87
N ILE A 449 -2.34 -23.76 -10.47
CA ILE A 449 -2.66 -24.27 -9.14
C ILE A 449 -1.39 -24.88 -8.54
N THR A 450 -1.01 -24.40 -7.37
CA THR A 450 0.14 -24.87 -6.60
C THR A 450 -0.32 -25.28 -5.21
N THR A 451 0.12 -26.45 -4.74
CA THR A 451 -0.23 -26.97 -3.41
C THR A 451 0.96 -27.70 -2.78
N ASP A 452 1.27 -27.39 -1.52
CA ASP A 452 2.38 -28.01 -0.78
C ASP A 452 3.73 -27.83 -1.52
N ALA A 453 4.07 -26.60 -1.92
CA ALA A 453 5.32 -26.30 -2.65
C ALA A 453 6.03 -25.09 -2.05
N ASP A 454 7.33 -25.19 -1.80
CA ASP A 454 8.18 -24.11 -1.25
C ASP A 454 8.40 -23.02 -2.30
N GLY A 455 7.35 -22.22 -2.48
CA GLY A 455 7.26 -21.15 -3.46
C GLY A 455 6.69 -21.56 -4.81
N PHE A 456 6.34 -20.56 -5.61
CA PHE A 456 5.77 -20.78 -6.95
C PHE A 456 6.67 -20.22 -8.04
N ILE A 457 7.06 -18.95 -7.98
CA ILE A 457 7.86 -18.31 -9.02
C ILE A 457 8.91 -17.43 -8.37
N ASP A 458 10.18 -17.74 -8.63
CA ASP A 458 11.34 -16.92 -8.32
C ASP A 458 12.01 -16.50 -9.64
N LEU A 459 11.80 -15.24 -10.04
CA LEU A 459 12.40 -14.68 -11.24
C LEU A 459 13.39 -13.58 -10.87
N THR A 460 14.63 -13.76 -11.30
CA THR A 460 15.62 -12.70 -11.30
C THR A 460 15.68 -12.07 -12.69
N PHE A 461 15.50 -10.75 -12.78
CA PHE A 461 15.58 -10.01 -14.04
C PHE A 461 16.94 -9.33 -14.16
N ASP A 462 17.60 -9.52 -15.31
CA ASP A 462 18.85 -8.85 -15.67
C ASP A 462 18.72 -8.25 -17.09
N ALA A 463 19.45 -7.17 -17.37
CA ALA A 463 19.51 -6.61 -18.72
C ALA A 463 20.46 -7.43 -19.60
N ALA A 464 19.98 -7.83 -20.79
CA ALA A 464 20.85 -8.38 -21.82
C ALA A 464 21.98 -7.41 -22.25
N ASP A 465 21.74 -6.10 -22.18
CA ASP A 465 22.71 -5.02 -22.33
C ASP A 465 22.36 -3.86 -21.39
N VAL A 466 23.21 -3.63 -20.38
CA VAL A 466 23.03 -2.55 -19.39
C VAL A 466 22.83 -1.17 -20.02
N ASN A 467 23.30 -0.95 -21.26
CA ASN A 467 23.22 0.35 -21.93
C ASN A 467 21.98 0.52 -22.82
N ASN A 468 21.27 -0.55 -23.16
CA ASN A 468 20.14 -0.49 -24.10
C ASN A 468 18.98 -1.33 -23.57
N GLY A 469 17.99 -0.66 -22.97
CA GLY A 469 16.89 -1.36 -22.35
C GLY A 469 15.75 -1.79 -23.26
N GLY A 470 15.06 -2.84 -22.83
CA GLY A 470 13.78 -3.30 -23.35
C GLY A 470 12.65 -3.05 -22.36
N ASP A 471 11.40 -3.18 -22.79
CA ASP A 471 10.25 -3.11 -21.88
C ASP A 471 9.99 -4.48 -21.24
N LEU A 472 9.77 -4.53 -19.93
CA LEU A 472 9.31 -5.72 -19.22
C LEU A 472 7.85 -5.54 -18.87
N THR A 473 6.99 -6.44 -19.35
CA THR A 473 5.59 -6.51 -18.93
C THR A 473 5.32 -7.89 -18.34
N MET A 474 4.88 -7.93 -17.09
CA MET A 474 4.51 -9.15 -16.40
C MET A 474 3.08 -9.07 -15.92
N LEU A 475 2.30 -10.11 -16.19
CA LEU A 475 0.94 -10.29 -15.68
C LEU A 475 0.85 -11.65 -14.96
N ALA A 476 0.61 -11.63 -13.65
CA ALA A 476 0.27 -12.79 -12.85
C ALA A 476 -1.22 -12.73 -12.46
N GLU A 477 -2.07 -13.56 -13.07
CA GLU A 477 -3.50 -13.52 -12.82
C GLU A 477 -4.19 -14.86 -12.54
N ARG A 478 -5.17 -14.87 -11.64
CA ARG A 478 -6.01 -16.07 -11.36
C ARG A 478 -5.22 -17.32 -10.93
N ASN A 479 -4.05 -17.15 -10.33
CA ASN A 479 -3.29 -18.27 -9.76
C ASN A 479 -3.81 -18.62 -8.36
N GLU A 480 -3.72 -19.89 -8.00
CA GLU A 480 -4.11 -20.42 -6.70
C GLU A 480 -2.91 -21.12 -6.06
N CYS A 481 -2.37 -20.55 -4.99
CA CYS A 481 -1.19 -21.08 -4.29
C CYS A 481 -1.56 -21.40 -2.85
N ARG A 482 -1.24 -22.62 -2.41
CA ARG A 482 -1.66 -23.16 -1.12
C ARG A 482 -0.51 -23.86 -0.40
N TYR A 483 -0.36 -23.59 0.90
CA TYR A 483 0.44 -24.40 1.82
C TYR A 483 1.92 -24.54 1.42
N GLY A 484 2.56 -23.49 0.93
CA GLY A 484 4.00 -23.53 0.61
C GLY A 484 4.85 -23.07 1.78
N ASP A 485 6.08 -23.58 1.98
CA ASP A 485 6.91 -23.10 3.09
C ASP A 485 7.73 -21.83 2.75
N ASP A 486 7.82 -21.45 1.46
CA ASP A 486 8.60 -20.30 0.95
C ASP A 486 7.74 -19.32 0.11
N GLU A 487 8.34 -18.30 -0.51
CA GLU A 487 7.57 -17.21 -1.14
C GLU A 487 6.86 -17.61 -2.44
N VAL A 488 5.61 -17.15 -2.59
CA VAL A 488 4.82 -17.51 -3.78
C VAL A 488 5.39 -16.83 -5.02
N PHE A 489 5.51 -15.51 -4.99
CA PHE A 489 6.10 -14.75 -6.11
C PHE A 489 7.26 -13.92 -5.59
N ARG A 490 8.49 -14.37 -5.85
CA ARG A 490 9.71 -13.59 -5.66
C ARG A 490 10.15 -13.02 -7.00
N MET A 491 10.33 -11.70 -7.04
CA MET A 491 10.79 -10.97 -8.22
C MET A 491 11.97 -10.11 -7.82
N THR A 492 13.15 -10.50 -8.31
CA THR A 492 14.39 -9.80 -8.03
C THR A 492 14.83 -9.02 -9.27
N PHE A 493 14.76 -7.70 -9.25
CA PHE A 493 15.22 -6.82 -10.33
C PHE A 493 16.72 -6.51 -10.19
N ALA A 494 17.56 -7.55 -10.25
CA ALA A 494 18.99 -7.49 -9.89
C ALA A 494 19.84 -6.53 -10.72
N ALA A 495 19.45 -6.21 -11.96
CA ALA A 495 20.01 -5.12 -12.75
C ALA A 495 19.00 -4.71 -13.83
N ARG A 496 18.61 -3.43 -13.81
CA ARG A 496 17.44 -2.87 -14.54
C ARG A 496 17.32 -3.34 -15.97
N VAL A 497 16.08 -3.37 -16.50
CA VAL A 497 15.62 -3.51 -17.91
C VAL A 497 16.46 -2.80 -18.99
N GLY A 498 17.49 -2.02 -18.63
CA GLY A 498 18.44 -1.26 -19.43
C GLY A 498 18.00 0.21 -19.61
N ALA A 499 18.92 1.11 -19.94
CA ALA A 499 18.59 2.53 -20.08
C ALA A 499 17.49 2.75 -21.15
N GLY A 500 16.42 3.47 -20.78
CA GLY A 500 15.29 3.81 -21.66
C GLY A 500 14.16 2.79 -21.75
N GLY A 501 14.24 1.66 -21.02
CA GLY A 501 13.14 0.69 -20.89
C GLY A 501 12.15 1.04 -19.78
N SER A 502 11.04 0.32 -19.68
CA SER A 502 10.08 0.39 -18.58
C SER A 502 9.82 -1.01 -18.00
N SER A 503 9.47 -1.09 -16.71
CA SER A 503 9.01 -2.33 -16.08
C SER A 503 7.61 -2.14 -15.54
N THR A 504 6.66 -2.95 -16.00
CA THR A 504 5.31 -3.00 -15.47
C THR A 504 5.00 -4.43 -15.02
N THR A 505 4.69 -4.59 -13.74
CA THR A 505 4.22 -5.87 -13.18
C THR A 505 2.81 -5.70 -12.64
N GLU A 506 1.89 -6.55 -13.07
CA GLU A 506 0.50 -6.58 -12.63
C GLU A 506 0.19 -7.96 -12.02
N ILE A 507 -0.18 -7.98 -10.74
CA ILE A 507 -0.59 -9.17 -10.00
C ILE A 507 -2.05 -8.99 -9.61
N ARG A 508 -2.95 -9.79 -10.19
CA ARG A 508 -4.38 -9.65 -9.91
C ARG A 508 -5.20 -10.92 -9.87
N ASP A 509 -6.32 -10.86 -9.15
CA ASP A 509 -7.27 -11.97 -9.07
C ASP A 509 -6.65 -13.28 -8.54
N ASN A 510 -5.52 -13.24 -7.81
CA ASN A 510 -4.87 -14.44 -7.27
C ASN A 510 -5.41 -14.80 -5.88
N LEU A 511 -5.28 -16.08 -5.53
CA LEU A 511 -5.62 -16.64 -4.22
C LEU A 511 -4.36 -17.26 -3.60
N LEU A 512 -3.80 -16.62 -2.57
CA LEU A 512 -2.58 -17.03 -1.86
C LEU A 512 -2.95 -17.41 -0.43
N MET A 513 -2.64 -18.63 0.02
CA MET A 513 -3.08 -19.12 1.33
C MET A 513 -2.06 -20.06 1.96
N GLY A 514 -1.82 -19.92 3.26
CA GLY A 514 -1.07 -20.93 4.01
C GLY A 514 0.44 -20.91 3.72
N CYS A 515 1.03 -19.79 3.33
CA CYS A 515 2.45 -19.76 2.96
C CYS A 515 3.31 -19.49 4.20
N GLY A 516 4.42 -20.22 4.36
CA GLY A 516 5.37 -20.15 5.47
C GLY A 516 6.30 -18.94 5.44
N ALA A 517 6.37 -18.25 4.30
CA ALA A 517 7.14 -17.03 4.06
C ALA A 517 6.28 -15.97 3.35
N GLU A 518 6.92 -14.92 2.84
CA GLU A 518 6.26 -13.78 2.24
C GLU A 518 5.50 -14.16 0.96
N ALA A 519 4.27 -13.69 0.77
CA ALA A 519 3.51 -14.13 -0.42
C ALA A 519 4.00 -13.47 -1.71
N LEU A 520 4.27 -12.16 -1.67
CA LEU A 520 4.74 -11.38 -2.80
C LEU A 520 5.98 -10.59 -2.39
N VAL A 521 7.11 -10.88 -3.02
CA VAL A 521 8.38 -10.21 -2.77
C VAL A 521 8.86 -9.52 -4.05
N PHE A 522 9.06 -8.22 -3.97
CA PHE A 522 9.64 -7.42 -5.04
C PHE A 522 10.90 -6.73 -4.55
N THR A 523 12.06 -7.23 -4.96
CA THR A 523 13.35 -6.66 -4.52
C THR A 523 14.12 -6.07 -5.69
N GLY A 524 14.53 -4.81 -5.55
CA GLY A 524 15.51 -4.17 -6.45
C GLY A 524 16.89 -4.19 -5.80
N ASN A 525 17.78 -5.07 -6.25
CA ASN A 525 19.11 -5.17 -5.64
C ASN A 525 20.02 -3.98 -6.05
N GLU A 526 20.80 -3.45 -5.09
CA GLU A 526 21.66 -2.24 -5.20
C GLU A 526 22.94 -2.41 -6.05
N MET A 527 22.85 -2.89 -7.29
CA MET A 527 24.05 -3.14 -8.12
C MET A 527 24.38 -1.95 -9.05
N ALA A 528 25.26 -1.07 -8.56
CA ALA A 528 26.02 -0.04 -9.29
C ALA A 528 25.25 1.15 -9.96
N ALA A 529 24.98 2.17 -9.14
CA ALA A 529 24.60 3.57 -9.42
C ALA A 529 24.78 4.22 -10.82
N ALA A 530 25.76 3.80 -11.62
CA ALA A 530 26.23 4.59 -12.76
C ALA A 530 25.62 4.21 -14.13
N ALA A 531 25.00 3.03 -14.27
CA ALA A 531 24.66 2.50 -15.61
C ALA A 531 23.17 2.56 -16.00
N HIS A 532 22.27 3.10 -15.15
CA HIS A 532 20.86 2.71 -15.24
C HIS A 532 19.83 3.85 -15.27
N ALA A 533 20.18 5.06 -15.73
CA ALA A 533 19.24 6.19 -15.82
C ALA A 533 18.09 5.96 -16.84
N GLY A 534 16.87 6.43 -16.50
CA GLY A 534 15.67 6.42 -17.37
C GLY A 534 14.83 5.13 -17.46
N VAL A 535 14.47 4.50 -16.34
CA VAL A 535 13.57 3.34 -16.25
C VAL A 535 12.54 3.63 -15.18
N ASP A 536 11.27 3.66 -15.56
CA ASP A 536 10.16 3.69 -14.61
C ASP A 536 9.78 2.26 -14.23
N CYS A 537 9.58 2.03 -12.94
CA CYS A 537 9.09 0.76 -12.40
C CYS A 537 7.67 0.97 -11.90
N THR A 538 6.75 0.12 -12.33
CA THR A 538 5.38 0.13 -11.84
C THR A 538 4.93 -1.25 -11.43
N VAL A 539 4.46 -1.38 -10.19
CA VAL A 539 3.90 -2.61 -9.63
C VAL A 539 2.43 -2.37 -9.28
N TYR A 540 1.52 -3.12 -9.89
CA TYR A 540 0.10 -3.13 -9.59
C TYR A 540 -0.25 -4.46 -8.92
N VAL A 541 -0.68 -4.42 -7.67
CA VAL A 541 -1.22 -5.57 -6.94
C VAL A 541 -2.68 -5.26 -6.67
N HIS A 542 -3.62 -5.96 -7.33
CA HIS A 542 -5.03 -5.66 -7.09
C HIS A 542 -5.98 -6.85 -7.19
N ASP A 543 -7.11 -6.76 -6.50
CA ASP A 543 -8.15 -7.79 -6.50
C ASP A 543 -7.70 -9.18 -6.00
N ASN A 544 -6.57 -9.29 -5.30
CA ASN A 544 -6.06 -10.55 -4.76
C ASN A 544 -6.67 -10.87 -3.38
N VAL A 545 -6.58 -12.14 -2.98
CA VAL A 545 -6.93 -12.62 -1.64
C VAL A 545 -5.75 -13.39 -1.06
N MET A 546 -5.23 -12.92 0.07
CA MET A 546 -4.03 -13.43 0.75
C MET A 546 -4.38 -13.66 2.21
N PHE A 547 -4.24 -14.87 2.76
CA PHE A 547 -4.59 -15.11 4.17
C PHE A 547 -3.91 -16.34 4.74
N SER A 548 -3.80 -16.40 6.08
CA SER A 548 -3.10 -17.47 6.79
C SER A 548 -1.66 -17.60 6.32
N LEU A 549 -0.94 -16.49 6.17
CA LEU A 549 0.50 -16.51 5.88
C LEU A 549 1.26 -16.40 7.19
N ASP A 550 2.42 -17.06 7.28
CA ASP A 550 3.28 -17.04 8.45
C ASP A 550 4.25 -15.83 8.44
N SER A 551 4.29 -15.09 7.32
CA SER A 551 5.07 -13.85 7.11
C SER A 551 4.25 -12.80 6.34
N GLU A 552 4.92 -11.78 5.79
CA GLU A 552 4.32 -10.63 5.14
C GLU A 552 3.61 -10.99 3.83
N ALA A 553 2.43 -10.41 3.58
CA ALA A 553 1.73 -10.70 2.31
C ALA A 553 2.36 -9.98 1.11
N LEU A 554 2.97 -8.82 1.36
CA LEU A 554 3.60 -7.99 0.35
C LEU A 554 4.84 -7.31 0.93
N ASP A 555 6.02 -7.76 0.49
CA ASP A 555 7.30 -7.09 0.70
C ASP A 555 7.74 -6.41 -0.59
N ILE A 556 7.86 -5.08 -0.55
CA ILE A 556 8.38 -4.30 -1.67
C ILE A 556 9.58 -3.47 -1.23
N THR A 557 10.69 -3.76 -1.87
CA THR A 557 11.96 -3.07 -1.74
C THR A 557 12.40 -2.51 -3.10
N LEU A 558 12.24 -1.20 -3.32
CA LEU A 558 12.55 -0.54 -4.60
C LEU A 558 13.50 0.67 -4.43
N ALA A 559 14.40 0.87 -5.39
CA ALA A 559 15.37 1.98 -5.39
C ALA A 559 15.46 2.70 -6.77
N PRO A 560 14.50 3.58 -7.14
CA PRO A 560 14.60 4.46 -8.30
C PRO A 560 15.86 5.34 -8.28
N SER A 561 16.41 5.65 -9.46
CA SER A 561 17.45 6.67 -9.63
C SER A 561 16.85 8.06 -9.90
N ALA A 562 17.72 9.07 -9.92
CA ALA A 562 17.44 10.44 -10.35
C ALA A 562 16.46 10.54 -11.53
N GLY A 563 15.34 11.22 -11.31
CA GLY A 563 14.35 11.52 -12.35
C GLY A 563 13.46 10.34 -12.79
N GLN A 564 13.52 9.19 -12.13
CA GLN A 564 12.67 8.02 -12.39
C GLN A 564 11.51 7.93 -11.41
N LEU A 565 10.43 7.26 -11.84
CA LEU A 565 9.29 6.91 -11.01
C LEU A 565 9.33 5.43 -10.62
N ALA A 566 9.27 5.16 -9.32
CA ALA A 566 8.82 3.87 -8.78
C ALA A 566 7.38 4.05 -8.27
N GLU A 567 6.42 3.44 -8.95
CA GLU A 567 5.01 3.48 -8.57
C GLU A 567 4.53 2.10 -8.12
N VAL A 568 3.98 2.02 -6.91
CA VAL A 568 3.35 0.83 -6.36
C VAL A 568 1.88 1.15 -6.13
N ARG A 569 0.99 0.31 -6.66
CA ARG A 569 -0.45 0.39 -6.41
C ARG A 569 -0.96 -0.90 -5.84
N CYS A 570 -1.50 -0.83 -4.64
CA CYS A 570 -2.15 -1.93 -3.96
C CYS A 570 -3.66 -1.62 -3.87
N GLU A 571 -4.49 -2.21 -4.73
CA GLU A 571 -5.90 -1.84 -4.84
C GLU A 571 -6.88 -3.01 -4.65
N ASP A 572 -7.96 -2.84 -3.90
CA ASP A 572 -9.06 -3.81 -3.77
C ASP A 572 -8.62 -5.24 -3.34
N ASN A 573 -7.48 -5.36 -2.66
CA ASN A 573 -6.97 -6.63 -2.13
C ASN A 573 -7.58 -6.95 -0.77
N TRP A 574 -7.51 -8.23 -0.42
CA TRP A 574 -7.83 -8.69 0.91
C TRP A 574 -6.68 -9.46 1.53
N PHE A 575 -6.21 -8.94 2.65
CA PHE A 575 -5.29 -9.57 3.58
C PHE A 575 -6.08 -10.11 4.79
N GLY A 576 -6.25 -11.44 4.85
CA GLY A 576 -6.82 -12.13 6.00
C GLY A 576 -5.81 -12.27 7.15
N PRO A 577 -6.12 -13.01 8.22
CA PRO A 577 -5.24 -13.11 9.38
C PRO A 577 -3.88 -13.66 8.95
N LEU A 578 -2.83 -12.91 9.22
CA LEU A 578 -1.44 -13.28 9.02
C LEU A 578 -0.77 -13.43 10.38
N GLU A 579 0.37 -14.12 10.44
CA GLU A 579 1.21 -14.10 11.64
C GLU A 579 2.08 -12.84 11.72
N ASP A 580 2.39 -12.19 10.58
CA ASP A 580 3.21 -10.97 10.49
C ASP A 580 2.55 -9.80 9.70
N GLU A 581 3.30 -8.80 9.24
CA GLU A 581 2.74 -7.61 8.59
C GLU A 581 2.17 -7.86 7.19
N PRO A 582 0.90 -7.51 6.90
CA PRO A 582 0.29 -7.66 5.58
C PRO A 582 0.95 -6.88 4.46
N MET A 583 1.55 -5.75 4.78
CA MET A 583 2.21 -4.92 3.79
C MET A 583 3.41 -4.25 4.41
N TYR A 584 4.58 -4.66 3.95
CA TYR A 584 5.86 -4.14 4.34
C TYR A 584 6.53 -3.50 3.13
N ILE A 585 6.80 -2.21 3.24
CA ILE A 585 7.42 -1.46 2.15
C ILE A 585 8.63 -0.76 2.72
N GLN A 586 9.80 -1.14 2.20
CA GLN A 586 11.08 -0.65 2.65
C GLN A 586 11.84 0.01 1.50
N ASP A 587 12.62 1.04 1.82
CA ASP A 587 13.68 1.49 0.92
C ASP A 587 14.95 0.68 1.23
N SER A 588 15.65 0.22 0.19
CA SER A 588 16.73 -0.75 0.33
C SER A 588 18.03 -0.19 0.93
N TYR A 589 18.01 0.97 1.63
CA TYR A 589 19.13 1.89 1.86
C TYR A 589 20.29 1.29 2.69
N GLY A 590 20.97 0.31 2.09
CA GLY A 590 22.05 -0.49 2.64
C GLY A 590 23.41 0.09 2.25
N SER A 591 23.81 1.19 2.87
CA SER A 591 25.22 1.65 3.00
C SER A 591 25.90 2.46 1.87
N GLN A 592 25.32 2.67 0.68
CA GLN A 592 26.01 3.37 -0.43
C GLN A 592 25.53 4.82 -0.66
N VAL A 593 26.27 5.80 -0.14
CA VAL A 593 25.99 7.25 -0.32
C VAL A 593 26.30 7.72 -1.74
N GLY A 594 25.32 8.33 -2.42
CA GLY A 594 25.52 9.17 -3.63
C GLY A 594 25.04 8.61 -4.97
N ALA A 595 24.23 7.55 -4.96
CA ALA A 595 23.75 6.86 -6.16
C ALA A 595 22.27 7.15 -6.53
N HIS A 596 21.49 7.71 -5.59
CA HIS A 596 20.02 7.72 -5.67
C HIS A 596 19.39 9.13 -5.68
N ASP A 597 20.19 10.19 -5.69
CA ASP A 597 19.72 11.59 -5.64
C ASP A 597 18.59 11.85 -6.67
N GLU A 598 17.45 12.44 -6.26
CA GLU A 598 16.32 12.89 -7.13
C GLU A 598 15.30 11.86 -7.69
N GLY A 599 15.18 10.63 -7.16
CA GLY A 599 14.11 9.68 -7.54
C GLY A 599 12.71 10.05 -7.02
N THR A 600 11.63 9.58 -7.69
CA THR A 600 10.24 9.71 -7.23
C THR A 600 9.67 8.35 -6.82
N TYR A 601 9.10 8.29 -5.61
CA TYR A 601 8.34 7.16 -5.10
C TYR A 601 6.87 7.53 -5.02
N LYS A 602 6.01 6.67 -5.54
CA LYS A 602 4.57 6.83 -5.42
C LYS A 602 3.95 5.52 -4.95
N PHE A 603 3.27 5.58 -3.82
CA PHE A 603 2.54 4.47 -3.25
C PHE A 603 1.05 4.81 -3.17
N VAL A 604 0.21 3.90 -3.64
CA VAL A 604 -1.26 4.03 -3.59
C VAL A 604 -1.86 2.75 -3.01
N ALA A 605 -2.40 2.81 -1.79
CA ALA A 605 -3.29 1.79 -1.23
C ALA A 605 -4.74 2.24 -1.36
N ARG A 606 -5.60 1.45 -2.01
CA ARG A 606 -7.01 1.81 -2.17
C ARG A 606 -7.95 0.64 -2.04
N GLY A 607 -9.03 0.75 -1.27
CA GLY A 607 -10.07 -0.29 -1.25
C GLY A 607 -9.61 -1.61 -0.61
N ASN A 608 -8.46 -1.61 0.08
CA ASN A 608 -7.91 -2.82 0.68
C ASN A 608 -8.63 -3.14 1.97
N VAL A 609 -8.75 -4.44 2.25
CA VAL A 609 -9.24 -4.96 3.53
C VAL A 609 -8.10 -5.71 4.18
N VAL A 610 -7.71 -5.31 5.37
CA VAL A 610 -6.69 -5.97 6.19
C VAL A 610 -7.31 -6.37 7.52
N THR A 611 -7.15 -7.64 7.90
CA THR A 611 -7.66 -8.20 9.15
C THR A 611 -6.64 -9.15 9.78
N GLY A 612 -6.00 -8.78 10.90
CA GLY A 612 -4.97 -9.59 11.59
C GLY A 612 -3.52 -9.28 11.14
N GLY A 613 -2.52 -9.99 11.68
CA GLY A 613 -1.07 -9.77 11.49
C GLY A 613 -0.36 -9.38 12.80
N THR A 614 0.80 -8.72 12.71
CA THR A 614 1.46 -7.90 13.77
C THR A 614 1.16 -6.41 13.62
N SER A 615 1.27 -5.84 12.41
CA SER A 615 0.75 -4.51 12.03
C SER A 615 -0.19 -4.61 10.81
N SER A 616 -0.94 -3.57 10.39
CA SER A 616 -1.73 -3.65 9.13
C SER A 616 -0.98 -3.18 7.90
N MET A 617 -0.22 -2.09 8.00
CA MET A 617 0.68 -1.61 6.95
C MET A 617 1.85 -0.87 7.60
N ILE A 618 3.08 -1.31 7.32
CA ILE A 618 4.30 -0.64 7.73
C ILE A 618 5.00 -0.08 6.51
N TYR A 619 5.34 1.19 6.59
CA TYR A 619 6.28 1.81 5.68
C TYR A 619 7.48 2.26 6.48
N ALA A 620 8.53 1.44 6.43
CA ALA A 620 9.76 1.66 7.17
C ALA A 620 10.86 2.19 6.24
N ASP A 621 11.81 2.93 6.81
CA ASP A 621 13.02 3.39 6.13
C ASP A 621 12.77 4.23 4.87
N LEU A 622 11.64 4.95 4.83
CA LEU A 622 11.25 5.78 3.71
C LEU A 622 12.11 7.05 3.63
N ALA A 623 13.37 6.91 3.22
CA ALA A 623 14.30 8.01 3.02
C ALA A 623 14.21 8.48 1.55
N ALA A 624 13.35 9.46 1.27
CA ALA A 624 13.36 10.07 -0.05
C ALA A 624 14.77 10.65 -0.32
N PRO A 625 15.41 10.29 -1.45
CA PRO A 625 16.77 10.73 -1.75
C PRO A 625 16.81 12.26 -1.83
N PRO A 626 17.97 12.92 -1.59
CA PRO A 626 18.03 14.37 -1.63
C PRO A 626 17.54 14.91 -2.99
N GLY A 627 16.56 15.82 -2.94
CA GLY A 627 15.86 16.36 -4.12
C GLY A 627 14.75 15.46 -4.68
N GLY A 628 14.55 14.27 -4.10
CA GLY A 628 13.50 13.31 -4.45
C GLY A 628 12.14 13.63 -3.83
N TRP A 629 11.12 12.93 -4.33
CA TRP A 629 9.73 13.09 -3.92
C TRP A 629 9.13 11.74 -3.55
N MET A 630 8.42 11.69 -2.42
CA MET A 630 7.61 10.55 -2.01
C MET A 630 6.15 10.96 -1.89
N ASP A 631 5.26 10.19 -2.52
CA ASP A 631 3.81 10.38 -2.46
C ASP A 631 3.12 9.11 -2.00
N MET A 632 2.45 9.19 -0.86
CA MET A 632 1.69 8.10 -0.29
C MET A 632 0.21 8.45 -0.21
N GLN A 633 -0.63 7.55 -0.70
CA GLN A 633 -2.07 7.71 -0.70
C GLN A 633 -2.73 6.43 -0.18
N ILE A 634 -3.45 6.52 0.92
CA ILE A 634 -4.29 5.44 1.47
C ILE A 634 -5.73 5.93 1.40
N SER A 635 -6.60 5.19 0.72
CA SER A 635 -8.00 5.60 0.59
C SER A 635 -9.00 4.48 0.50
N ASP A 636 -10.24 4.70 0.94
CA ASP A 636 -11.32 3.72 0.82
C ASP A 636 -10.98 2.35 1.48
N SER A 637 -10.04 2.28 2.43
CA SER A 637 -9.50 1.02 2.98
C SER A 637 -10.01 0.73 4.40
N VAL A 638 -10.11 -0.55 4.75
CA VAL A 638 -10.39 -1.03 6.11
C VAL A 638 -9.17 -1.78 6.61
N LEU A 639 -8.52 -1.25 7.64
CA LEU A 639 -7.26 -1.75 8.20
C LEU A 639 -7.51 -2.03 9.67
N ARG A 640 -7.68 -3.30 10.05
CA ARG A 640 -8.02 -3.65 11.43
C ARG A 640 -7.10 -4.69 12.00
N HIS A 641 -6.58 -4.39 13.18
CA HIS A 641 -5.52 -5.17 13.79
C HIS A 641 -5.72 -5.44 15.30
N PRO A 642 -5.33 -6.63 15.80
CA PRO A 642 -5.34 -6.95 17.23
C PRO A 642 -4.08 -6.63 18.06
N ASP A 643 -2.88 -6.55 17.48
CA ASP A 643 -1.60 -6.58 18.23
C ASP A 643 -0.74 -5.29 18.15
N ASP A 644 -0.48 -4.70 16.96
CA ASP A 644 0.32 -3.45 16.82
C ASP A 644 -0.38 -2.33 16.02
N TYR A 645 0.31 -1.67 15.08
CA TYR A 645 -0.16 -0.44 14.43
C TYR A 645 -1.20 -0.71 13.34
N GLY A 646 -2.19 0.19 13.25
CA GLY A 646 -3.07 0.23 12.09
C GLY A 646 -2.32 0.67 10.82
N VAL A 647 -1.60 1.80 10.89
CA VAL A 647 -0.68 2.26 9.84
C VAL A 647 0.53 2.89 10.50
N GLU A 648 1.71 2.36 10.20
CA GLU A 648 2.98 2.94 10.63
C GLU A 648 3.71 3.59 9.45
N LEU A 649 4.11 4.84 9.63
CA LEU A 649 4.91 5.65 8.71
C LEU A 649 6.19 6.10 9.42
N ASP A 650 7.27 5.32 9.29
CA ASP A 650 8.60 5.70 9.78
C ASP A 650 9.44 6.29 8.64
N LEU A 651 9.71 7.60 8.74
CA LEU A 651 10.57 8.31 7.78
C LEU A 651 12.06 8.33 8.19
N GLY A 652 12.44 7.62 9.25
CA GLY A 652 13.81 7.49 9.73
C GLY A 652 14.48 6.21 9.21
N ALA A 653 15.76 6.27 8.84
CA ALA A 653 16.53 5.08 8.48
C ALA A 653 16.91 4.25 9.73
N GLU A 654 16.75 2.93 9.64
CA GLU A 654 17.13 1.82 10.52
C GLU A 654 18.66 1.76 10.73
N SER A 655 19.22 2.84 11.28
CA SER A 655 20.65 2.94 11.53
C SER A 655 21.00 2.14 12.80
N GLY A 656 21.39 0.89 12.64
CA GLY A 656 21.97 0.10 13.73
C GLY A 656 23.20 0.82 14.32
N THR A 657 23.04 1.44 15.50
CA THR A 657 24.03 2.01 16.47
C THR A 657 25.38 2.61 15.97
N GLY A 658 25.56 2.90 14.69
CA GLY A 658 26.86 3.35 14.16
C GLY A 658 26.83 4.07 12.81
N ALA A 659 25.66 4.40 12.25
CA ALA A 659 25.58 5.07 10.97
C ALA A 659 25.96 6.56 11.07
N MET A 660 26.68 7.04 10.06
CA MET A 660 27.10 8.43 9.94
C MET A 660 25.88 9.35 9.80
N ALA A 661 25.87 10.51 10.47
CA ALA A 661 24.82 11.52 10.30
C ALA A 661 24.67 11.90 8.81
N TYR A 662 23.59 11.44 8.18
CA TYR A 662 23.29 11.74 6.78
C TYR A 662 22.59 13.09 6.68
N ASN A 663 23.24 14.08 6.08
CA ASN A 663 22.65 15.39 5.79
C ASN A 663 21.97 15.33 4.42
N PHE A 664 20.66 15.12 4.38
CA PHE A 664 19.84 15.21 3.16
C PHE A 664 19.10 16.54 3.13
N PRO A 665 19.54 17.53 2.33
CA PRO A 665 18.76 18.75 2.13
C PRO A 665 17.82 18.54 0.93
N THR A 666 16.52 18.81 1.09
CA THR A 666 15.48 19.05 0.04
C THR A 666 14.49 17.95 -0.35
N SER A 667 14.36 16.84 0.38
CA SER A 667 13.33 15.83 0.05
C SER A 667 11.91 16.28 0.41
N LEU A 668 10.93 15.86 -0.40
CA LEU A 668 9.51 16.13 -0.18
C LEU A 668 8.72 14.86 0.12
N TYR A 669 7.93 14.90 1.20
CA TYR A 669 7.01 13.82 1.57
C TYR A 669 5.57 14.31 1.48
N THR A 670 4.71 13.59 0.76
CA THR A 670 3.27 13.82 0.79
C THR A 670 2.54 12.57 1.24
N PHE A 671 1.66 12.70 2.23
CA PHE A 671 0.84 11.60 2.74
C PHE A 671 -0.63 12.03 2.76
N THR A 672 -1.48 11.18 2.21
CA THR A 672 -2.91 11.36 2.14
C THR A 672 -3.59 10.11 2.68
N VAL A 673 -4.38 10.25 3.72
CA VAL A 673 -5.24 9.17 4.24
C VAL A 673 -6.68 9.65 4.16
N TYR A 674 -7.53 8.95 3.41
CA TYR A 674 -8.87 9.43 3.14
C TYR A 674 -9.93 8.33 3.12
N ASN A 675 -11.00 8.52 3.88
CA ASN A 675 -12.13 7.60 3.89
C ASN A 675 -11.69 6.17 4.26
N CYS A 676 -10.85 6.07 5.29
CA CYS A 676 -10.35 4.81 5.82
C CYS A 676 -10.97 4.50 7.18
N ASP A 677 -11.05 3.21 7.49
CA ASP A 677 -11.35 2.70 8.84
C ASP A 677 -10.09 1.99 9.33
N ILE A 678 -9.35 2.64 10.23
CA ILE A 678 -8.03 2.20 10.68
C ILE A 678 -8.08 1.92 12.18
N GLN A 679 -7.76 0.69 12.55
CA GLN A 679 -7.73 0.22 13.92
C GLN A 679 -6.37 -0.44 14.19
N GLY A 680 -5.59 0.16 15.09
CA GLY A 680 -4.47 -0.48 15.76
C GLY A 680 -4.97 -1.34 16.93
N GLY A 681 -4.23 -2.38 17.26
CA GLY A 681 -4.50 -3.23 18.41
C GLY A 681 -3.37 -3.16 19.42
N GLY A 682 -3.60 -3.73 20.60
CA GLY A 682 -2.60 -3.81 21.66
C GLY A 682 -2.09 -2.44 22.13
N ASP A 683 -0.78 -2.36 22.35
CA ASP A 683 -0.09 -1.21 22.95
C ASP A 683 0.22 -0.09 21.93
N TYR A 684 -0.43 -0.08 20.76
CA TYR A 684 0.02 0.70 19.59
C TYR A 684 -1.11 1.49 18.90
N GLU A 685 -0.73 2.48 18.09
CA GLU A 685 -1.67 3.49 17.57
C GLU A 685 -2.37 3.07 16.27
N GLY A 686 -3.54 3.67 16.02
CA GLY A 686 -4.26 3.50 14.76
C GLY A 686 -3.46 4.04 13.57
N VAL A 687 -2.94 5.26 13.68
CA VAL A 687 -1.97 5.82 12.73
C VAL A 687 -0.79 6.37 13.50
N TYR A 688 0.38 5.80 13.26
CA TYR A 688 1.64 6.22 13.84
C TYR A 688 2.51 6.84 12.74
N PHE A 689 2.81 8.13 12.87
CA PHE A 689 3.79 8.80 12.02
C PHE A 689 4.96 9.22 12.88
N THR A 690 6.17 8.80 12.53
CA THR A 690 7.36 9.13 13.33
C THR A 690 8.56 9.53 12.48
N ASP A 691 9.38 10.40 13.06
CA ASP A 691 10.74 10.71 12.64
C ASP A 691 11.65 10.65 13.88
N SER A 692 11.62 9.50 14.56
CA SER A 692 12.16 9.31 15.91
C SER A 692 13.69 9.48 16.03
N ARG A 693 14.44 9.51 14.92
CA ARG A 693 15.91 9.35 14.95
C ARG A 693 16.74 10.63 14.90
N GLY A 694 16.11 11.81 15.03
CA GLY A 694 16.80 13.07 15.39
C GLY A 694 17.85 13.59 14.38
N ASN A 695 17.83 13.09 13.14
CA ASN A 695 18.71 13.60 12.08
C ASN A 695 18.11 14.88 11.49
N ALA A 696 18.70 16.02 11.84
CA ALA A 696 18.30 17.35 11.36
C ALA A 696 18.43 17.47 9.82
N THR A 697 17.38 17.09 9.09
CA THR A 697 17.28 17.23 7.62
C THR A 697 16.31 18.34 7.26
N THR A 698 16.61 19.16 6.25
CA THR A 698 15.72 20.27 5.81
C THR A 698 14.59 19.77 4.88
N SER A 699 13.94 18.68 5.26
CA SER A 699 12.87 18.06 4.46
C SER A 699 11.52 18.73 4.75
N THR A 700 10.63 18.75 3.76
CA THR A 700 9.26 19.27 3.92
C THR A 700 8.25 18.12 3.80
N ALA A 701 7.32 18.03 4.75
CA ALA A 701 6.27 17.01 4.79
C ALA A 701 4.87 17.65 4.70
N PHE A 702 4.01 17.15 3.81
CA PHE A 702 2.61 17.55 3.66
C PHE A 702 1.68 16.39 3.98
N GLY A 703 0.84 16.59 4.99
CA GLY A 703 -0.14 15.62 5.46
C GLY A 703 -1.56 16.05 5.26
N TRP A 704 -2.40 15.14 4.77
CA TRP A 704 -3.83 15.32 4.83
C TRP A 704 -4.53 14.03 5.26
N PHE A 705 -5.26 14.11 6.37
CA PHE A 705 -6.11 13.05 6.90
C PHE A 705 -7.55 13.53 6.80
N GLY A 706 -8.40 12.82 6.06
CA GLY A 706 -9.76 13.26 5.79
C GLY A 706 -10.77 12.14 5.90
N HIS A 707 -11.90 12.39 6.57
CA HIS A 707 -13.05 11.47 6.56
C HIS A 707 -12.73 10.04 7.05
N SER A 708 -11.72 9.87 7.92
CA SER A 708 -11.26 8.55 8.37
C SER A 708 -11.61 8.29 9.84
N MET A 709 -11.71 7.03 10.21
CA MET A 709 -11.75 6.57 11.59
C MET A 709 -10.39 6.03 11.98
N PHE A 710 -9.93 6.41 13.17
CA PHE A 710 -8.71 5.96 13.80
C PHE A 710 -9.07 5.42 15.18
N GLN A 711 -8.79 4.15 15.42
CA GLN A 711 -9.07 3.47 16.67
C GLN A 711 -7.79 2.79 17.15
N ALA A 712 -7.51 2.85 18.45
CA ALA A 712 -6.47 2.05 19.08
C ALA A 712 -7.13 1.15 20.14
N ASP A 713 -6.88 -0.16 20.07
CA ASP A 713 -7.50 -1.17 20.93
C ASP A 713 -6.46 -1.83 21.87
N GLY A 714 -5.94 -1.09 22.87
CA GLY A 714 -5.25 -1.70 24.01
C GLY A 714 -4.65 -0.71 25.01
N ASP A 715 -4.09 -1.27 26.10
CA ASP A 715 -3.85 -0.60 27.40
C ASP A 715 -2.55 0.26 27.47
N ASN A 716 -1.73 0.35 26.42
CA ASN A 716 -0.58 1.28 26.38
C ASN A 716 -0.47 2.09 25.07
N SER A 717 -1.51 2.15 24.24
CA SER A 717 -1.44 2.92 22.98
C SER A 717 -1.37 4.43 23.22
N ASP A 718 -0.53 5.18 22.49
CA ASP A 718 -0.55 6.65 22.50
C ASP A 718 -1.69 7.24 21.62
N GLY A 719 -2.75 6.45 21.41
CA GLY A 719 -4.02 6.93 20.88
C GLY A 719 -4.41 6.55 19.44
N GLY A 720 -5.54 7.08 18.98
CA GLY A 720 -6.11 6.77 17.66
C GLY A 720 -5.21 7.26 16.51
N GLN A 721 -4.81 8.53 16.53
CA GLN A 721 -3.81 9.10 15.61
C GLN A 721 -2.67 9.72 16.41
N TYR A 722 -1.43 9.32 16.13
CA TYR A 722 -0.22 9.87 16.70
C TYR A 722 0.70 10.43 15.62
N LEU A 723 1.02 11.72 15.73
CA LEU A 723 1.83 12.45 14.78
C LEU A 723 3.10 12.99 15.44
N ASN A 724 4.24 12.36 15.15
CA ASN A 724 5.54 12.79 15.66
C ASN A 724 6.45 13.26 14.52
N PHE A 725 6.77 14.55 14.54
CA PHE A 725 7.71 15.15 13.60
C PHE A 725 8.99 15.49 14.36
N GLY A 726 10.00 14.63 14.21
CA GLY A 726 11.33 14.78 14.76
C GLY A 726 12.01 16.12 14.41
N SER A 727 13.15 16.38 15.06
CA SER A 727 13.82 17.68 14.97
C SER A 727 14.34 17.98 13.57
N GLY A 728 13.95 19.13 13.02
CA GLY A 728 14.55 19.69 11.80
C GLY A 728 13.68 19.65 10.53
N ARG A 729 12.49 19.03 10.54
CA ARG A 729 11.60 19.01 9.37
C ARG A 729 10.56 20.15 9.40
N GLU A 730 10.24 20.70 8.23
CA GLU A 730 9.08 21.57 8.03
C GLU A 730 7.86 20.69 7.74
N ALA A 731 6.82 20.76 8.57
CA ALA A 731 5.65 19.89 8.43
C ALA A 731 4.35 20.71 8.29
N HIS A 732 3.48 20.30 7.40
CA HIS A 732 2.19 20.95 7.16
C HIS A 732 1.11 19.88 7.12
N VAL A 733 0.33 19.77 8.20
CA VAL A 733 -0.67 18.70 8.34
C VAL A 733 -2.05 19.29 8.56
N LEU A 734 -3.00 18.78 7.79
CA LEU A 734 -4.42 19.02 7.96
C LEU A 734 -5.14 17.70 8.28
N THR A 735 -5.68 17.57 9.49
CA THR A 735 -6.61 16.49 9.85
C THR A 735 -8.02 17.05 9.90
N GLU A 736 -8.94 16.50 9.12
CA GLU A 736 -10.32 16.96 9.11
C GLU A 736 -11.38 15.88 8.97
N ARG A 737 -12.49 16.07 9.70
CA ARG A 737 -13.65 15.16 9.65
C ARG A 737 -13.29 13.71 9.97
N CYS A 738 -12.28 13.53 10.80
CA CYS A 738 -11.86 12.23 11.29
C CYS A 738 -12.50 11.94 12.65
N VAL A 739 -12.55 10.66 12.99
CA VAL A 739 -12.97 10.18 14.31
C VAL A 739 -11.77 9.46 14.94
N GLY A 740 -11.33 9.89 16.12
CA GLY A 740 -10.27 9.25 16.90
C GLY A 740 -10.86 8.60 18.16
N MET A 741 -10.45 7.36 18.44
CA MET A 741 -10.82 6.60 19.64
C MET A 741 -9.57 5.92 20.23
N GLY A 742 -9.45 5.86 21.56
CA GLY A 742 -8.36 5.15 22.26
C GLY A 742 -8.90 4.24 23.38
N ALA A 743 -8.84 2.93 23.23
CA ALA A 743 -9.61 1.99 24.04
C ALA A 743 -8.86 1.36 25.24
N GLY A 744 -7.68 1.85 25.63
CA GLY A 744 -6.92 1.35 26.79
C GLY A 744 -7.39 1.86 28.15
N GLN A 745 -6.92 1.34 29.29
CA GLN A 745 -7.39 1.73 30.63
C GLN A 745 -6.58 2.82 31.34
N ASP A 746 -5.44 3.21 30.78
CA ASP A 746 -4.48 4.08 31.43
C ASP A 746 -4.70 5.54 30.99
N ASP A 747 -3.76 6.41 31.35
CA ASP A 747 -3.93 7.85 31.17
C ASP A 747 -3.50 8.31 29.76
N ASN A 748 -2.58 7.62 29.07
CA ASN A 748 -1.93 8.10 27.83
C ASN A 748 -2.78 7.93 26.55
N GLU A 749 -3.93 7.28 26.62
CA GLU A 749 -4.72 6.86 25.47
C GLU A 749 -5.60 7.99 24.93
N VAL A 750 -5.07 8.80 24.00
CA VAL A 750 -5.80 9.94 23.44
C VAL A 750 -6.48 9.64 22.09
N GLY A 751 -7.48 10.44 21.70
CA GLY A 751 -8.06 10.32 20.35
C GLY A 751 -7.09 10.77 19.25
N PHE A 752 -6.44 11.93 19.46
CA PHE A 752 -5.46 12.53 18.56
C PHE A 752 -4.29 13.11 19.35
N GLN A 753 -3.08 12.70 19.00
CA GLN A 753 -1.83 13.12 19.61
C GLN A 753 -0.91 13.79 18.60
N LEU A 754 -0.28 14.87 19.02
CA LEU A 754 0.74 15.58 18.27
C LEU A 754 1.98 15.70 19.17
N ASP A 755 3.09 15.12 18.75
CA ASP A 755 4.39 15.23 19.42
C ASP A 755 5.39 15.94 18.50
N PRO A 756 5.34 17.28 18.39
CA PRO A 756 6.24 18.02 17.54
C PRO A 756 7.58 18.20 18.24
N SER A 757 8.70 17.94 17.57
CA SER A 757 10.02 18.18 18.18
C SER A 757 10.21 19.66 18.62
N PRO A 758 10.96 19.93 19.70
CA PRO A 758 11.25 21.26 20.28
C PRO A 758 12.03 22.27 19.41
N THR A 759 12.25 22.00 18.12
CA THR A 759 12.99 22.94 17.24
C THR A 759 12.03 23.82 16.44
N ALA A 760 12.22 25.13 16.54
CA ALA A 760 11.38 26.18 15.93
C ALA A 760 11.44 26.22 14.38
N MET A 761 10.95 25.16 13.73
CA MET A 761 10.72 25.13 12.28
C MET A 761 9.35 25.73 11.91
N PRO A 762 9.19 26.31 10.71
CA PRO A 762 7.95 26.93 10.25
C PRO A 762 6.87 25.90 9.84
N SER A 763 6.40 25.08 10.78
CA SER A 763 5.38 24.05 10.54
C SER A 763 3.95 24.55 10.85
N SER A 764 2.94 23.99 10.18
CA SER A 764 1.52 24.30 10.44
C SER A 764 0.71 23.03 10.69
N PHE A 765 0.14 22.92 11.89
CA PHE A 765 -0.73 21.79 12.27
C PHE A 765 -2.15 22.29 12.45
N VAL A 766 -3.08 21.80 11.64
CA VAL A 766 -4.50 22.17 11.69
C VAL A 766 -5.34 20.92 11.86
N TRP A 767 -6.04 20.81 12.98
CA TRP A 767 -7.06 19.81 13.21
C TRP A 767 -8.41 20.49 13.22
N ARG A 768 -9.33 20.08 12.34
CA ARG A 768 -10.65 20.69 12.29
C ARG A 768 -11.80 19.74 12.04
N ASN A 769 -12.94 20.04 12.64
CA ASN A 769 -14.15 19.24 12.49
C ASN A 769 -13.93 17.75 12.80
N ASN A 770 -13.00 17.41 13.69
CA ASN A 770 -12.74 16.04 14.12
C ASN A 770 -13.53 15.71 15.39
N ILE A 771 -13.80 14.42 15.61
CA ILE A 771 -14.36 13.91 16.87
C ILE A 771 -13.32 13.06 17.58
N ALA A 772 -12.99 13.37 18.82
CA ALA A 772 -12.36 12.43 19.74
C ALA A 772 -13.44 11.88 20.69
N THR A 773 -13.57 10.56 20.78
CA THR A 773 -14.58 9.91 21.64
C THR A 773 -14.13 8.55 22.11
N SER A 774 -14.70 8.08 23.22
CA SER A 774 -14.44 6.74 23.75
C SER A 774 -12.96 6.50 24.04
N SER A 775 -12.23 7.57 24.35
CA SER A 775 -10.83 7.55 24.77
C SER A 775 -10.78 7.47 26.30
N PHE A 776 -10.04 6.57 26.93
CA PHE A 776 -9.90 6.58 28.39
C PHE A 776 -8.88 7.61 28.90
N GLY A 777 -7.95 8.06 28.06
CA GLY A 777 -7.10 9.23 28.31
C GLY A 777 -7.74 10.52 27.80
N GLY A 778 -6.96 11.35 27.10
CA GLY A 778 -7.40 12.63 26.54
C GLY A 778 -8.20 12.55 25.23
N GLY A 779 -8.72 13.68 24.76
CA GLY A 779 -9.35 13.77 23.44
C GLY A 779 -8.35 14.19 22.35
N PHE A 780 -7.80 15.39 22.50
CA PHE A 780 -6.78 15.98 21.63
C PHE A 780 -5.62 16.49 22.47
N GLN A 781 -4.41 16.11 22.09
CA GLN A 781 -3.21 16.34 22.87
C GLN A 781 -2.06 16.88 22.03
N GLN A 782 -1.28 17.79 22.62
CA GLN A 782 0.06 18.14 22.16
C GLN A 782 1.08 17.95 23.29
N ASP A 783 2.11 17.12 23.07
CA ASP A 783 3.06 16.73 24.14
C ASP A 783 4.32 17.60 24.21
N ALA A 784 4.95 17.89 23.08
CA ALA A 784 6.22 18.62 23.07
C ALA A 784 6.10 20.07 22.57
N ASP A 785 7.05 20.90 23.02
CA ASP A 785 7.25 22.28 22.57
C ASP A 785 7.30 22.33 21.03
N GLY A 786 6.43 23.12 20.42
CA GLY A 786 6.29 23.09 18.96
C GLY A 786 5.61 24.31 18.37
N PRO A 787 5.49 24.35 17.03
CA PRO A 787 4.78 25.42 16.35
C PRO A 787 3.30 25.39 16.70
N LEU A 788 2.64 26.54 16.60
CA LEU A 788 1.28 26.74 17.09
C LEU A 788 0.28 25.80 16.38
N ALA A 789 -0.19 24.76 17.08
CA ALA A 789 -1.24 23.88 16.60
C ALA A 789 -2.60 24.57 16.69
N GLN A 790 -3.43 24.39 15.66
CA GLN A 790 -4.74 25.04 15.54
C GLN A 790 -5.83 23.98 15.53
N TRP A 791 -6.66 23.97 16.57
CA TRP A 791 -7.77 23.05 16.76
C TRP A 791 -9.07 23.83 16.59
N ILE A 792 -9.77 23.61 15.47
CA ILE A 792 -10.90 24.45 15.06
C ILE A 792 -12.15 23.59 14.87
N ASN A 793 -13.25 23.92 15.54
CA ASN A 793 -14.51 23.19 15.42
C ASN A 793 -14.38 21.69 15.75
N ASN A 794 -13.51 21.27 16.67
CA ASN A 794 -13.42 19.85 17.05
C ASN A 794 -14.40 19.52 18.19
N THR A 795 -14.79 18.27 18.32
CA THR A 795 -15.58 17.77 19.46
C THR A 795 -14.77 16.70 20.20
N ALA A 796 -14.40 16.96 21.44
CA ALA A 796 -13.94 15.95 22.38
C ALA A 796 -15.11 15.59 23.31
N ALA A 797 -15.58 14.34 23.26
CA ALA A 797 -16.68 13.94 24.11
C ALA A 797 -16.61 12.48 24.53
N PHE A 798 -17.00 12.19 25.77
CA PHE A 798 -16.88 10.84 26.35
C PHE A 798 -15.44 10.32 26.29
N THR A 799 -14.51 11.20 26.64
CA THR A 799 -13.08 10.87 26.80
C THR A 799 -12.75 10.79 28.30
N GLY A 800 -11.57 10.35 28.71
CA GLY A 800 -11.14 10.35 30.11
C GLY A 800 -11.86 9.32 30.99
N SER A 801 -11.08 8.50 31.70
CA SER A 801 -11.54 7.77 32.88
C SER A 801 -11.73 8.76 34.05
N GLU A 802 -12.53 8.41 35.07
CA GLU A 802 -12.68 9.26 36.28
C GLU A 802 -11.35 9.50 37.01
N ASP A 803 -10.31 8.71 36.72
CA ASP A 803 -8.99 8.76 37.32
C ASP A 803 -7.92 9.40 36.40
N SER A 804 -8.23 9.68 35.13
CA SER A 804 -7.30 10.29 34.16
C SER A 804 -7.01 11.75 34.49
N ASP A 805 -5.74 12.16 34.37
CA ASP A 805 -5.30 13.55 34.46
C ASP A 805 -5.39 14.32 33.13
N HIS A 806 -5.75 13.64 32.03
CA HIS A 806 -5.89 14.24 30.72
C HIS A 806 -7.25 14.90 30.46
N GLY A 807 -7.17 16.00 29.71
CA GLY A 807 -8.31 16.79 29.27
C GLY A 807 -8.96 16.26 27.98
N GLY A 808 -10.21 16.61 27.72
CA GLY A 808 -10.77 16.54 26.36
C GLY A 808 -9.89 17.28 25.34
N PHE A 809 -9.31 18.40 25.74
CA PHE A 809 -8.19 19.08 25.06
C PHE A 809 -7.04 19.33 26.06
N SER A 810 -5.82 18.90 25.76
CA SER A 810 -4.67 18.98 26.67
C SER A 810 -3.39 19.47 25.99
N SER A 811 -2.46 20.02 26.77
CA SER A 811 -1.08 20.25 26.36
C SER A 811 -0.10 19.89 27.50
N ASP A 812 0.74 18.88 27.26
CA ASP A 812 1.81 18.29 28.09
C ASP A 812 1.50 17.83 29.55
N GLU A 813 1.98 16.62 29.88
CA GLU A 813 2.02 15.96 31.20
C GLU A 813 3.45 15.54 31.65
N GLY A 814 4.45 15.63 30.79
CA GLY A 814 5.81 15.14 30.99
C GLY A 814 6.78 16.16 31.59
N GLY A 815 6.55 16.59 32.84
CA GLY A 815 7.56 17.23 33.71
C GLY A 815 8.63 18.13 33.04
N PHE A 816 8.39 19.45 33.08
CA PHE A 816 9.27 20.54 32.62
C PHE A 816 9.23 20.87 31.11
N ALA A 817 8.04 20.98 30.49
CA ALA A 817 7.91 21.80 29.28
C ALA A 817 8.48 23.20 29.51
N THR A 818 9.30 23.66 28.57
CA THR A 818 9.93 24.97 28.61
C THR A 818 8.98 26.06 28.11
N GLY A 819 7.78 26.17 28.70
CA GLY A 819 6.93 27.37 28.62
C GLY A 819 6.38 27.83 27.25
N ASP A 820 6.79 27.22 26.13
CA ASP A 820 6.55 27.73 24.78
C ASP A 820 5.50 26.95 23.97
N ASN A 821 4.94 25.85 24.52
CA ASN A 821 3.79 25.15 23.94
C ASN A 821 2.57 26.06 23.73
N GLN A 822 2.19 26.33 22.48
CA GLN A 822 0.99 27.12 22.14
C GLN A 822 0.01 26.31 21.30
N CYS A 823 -1.15 25.98 21.87
CA CYS A 823 -2.28 25.36 21.15
C CYS A 823 -3.45 26.34 21.12
N PHE A 824 -4.05 26.55 19.95
CA PHE A 824 -5.24 27.39 19.81
C PHE A 824 -6.49 26.52 19.64
N VAL A 825 -7.38 26.54 20.64
CA VAL A 825 -8.64 25.79 20.64
C VAL A 825 -9.79 26.75 20.34
N LEU A 826 -10.37 26.66 19.16
CA LEU A 826 -11.37 27.58 18.65
C LEU A 826 -12.66 26.85 18.27
N ASN A 827 -13.81 27.37 18.71
CA ASN A 827 -15.11 26.80 18.34
C ASN A 827 -15.26 25.32 18.67
N CYS A 828 -14.47 24.80 19.59
CA CYS A 828 -14.51 23.39 19.94
C CYS A 828 -15.59 23.11 21.00
N ILE A 829 -15.95 21.84 21.14
CA ILE A 829 -16.76 21.33 22.25
C ILE A 829 -15.93 20.31 23.02
N ALA A 830 -15.80 20.51 24.33
CA ALA A 830 -15.35 19.49 25.27
C ALA A 830 -16.47 19.18 26.27
N SER A 831 -16.83 17.91 26.39
CA SER A 831 -17.87 17.50 27.34
C SER A 831 -17.74 16.04 27.76
N HIS A 832 -18.14 15.73 28.99
CA HIS A 832 -18.13 14.35 29.51
C HIS A 832 -16.72 13.74 29.51
N SER A 833 -15.71 14.55 29.85
CA SER A 833 -14.34 14.08 30.00
C SER A 833 -14.04 13.74 31.47
N GLY A 834 -13.61 12.50 31.77
CA GLY A 834 -13.49 12.00 33.15
C GLY A 834 -12.51 12.76 34.07
N GLY A 835 -11.42 13.30 33.51
CA GLY A 835 -10.43 14.14 34.22
C GLY A 835 -10.77 15.63 34.21
N GLN A 836 -10.59 16.27 33.05
CA GLN A 836 -11.00 17.66 32.77
C GLN A 836 -11.53 17.78 31.33
N ASP A 837 -12.37 18.77 31.03
CA ASP A 837 -12.77 19.02 29.64
C ASP A 837 -11.64 19.73 28.83
N VAL A 838 -10.89 20.62 29.49
CA VAL A 838 -9.71 21.29 28.92
C VAL A 838 -8.65 21.40 30.01
N ASP A 839 -7.45 20.89 29.77
CA ASP A 839 -6.30 21.09 30.66
C ASP A 839 -5.62 22.42 30.36
N TYR A 840 -5.89 23.45 31.17
CA TYR A 840 -5.36 24.80 30.96
C TYR A 840 -3.87 24.96 31.33
N ARG A 841 -3.09 23.87 31.37
CA ARG A 841 -1.63 23.91 31.55
C ARG A 841 -0.92 24.53 30.34
N SER A 842 0.29 25.01 30.56
CA SER A 842 1.36 25.24 29.58
C SER A 842 1.13 26.02 28.27
N GLY A 843 0.03 26.75 28.04
CA GLY A 843 -0.08 27.68 26.89
C GLY A 843 -1.18 27.39 25.87
N MET A 844 -2.16 26.59 26.26
CA MET A 844 -3.42 26.50 25.55
C MET A 844 -4.21 27.82 25.61
N ILE A 845 -4.59 28.33 24.44
CA ILE A 845 -5.47 29.47 24.27
C ILE A 845 -6.80 28.94 23.76
N THR A 846 -7.80 28.92 24.62
CA THR A 846 -9.16 28.51 24.23
C THR A 846 -10.03 29.74 24.02
N ALA A 847 -10.74 29.77 22.90
CA ALA A 847 -11.65 30.86 22.56
C ALA A 847 -12.90 30.36 21.86
N TRP A 848 -14.02 31.05 22.06
CA TRP A 848 -15.32 30.74 21.45
C TRP A 848 -15.68 29.25 21.47
N SER A 849 -15.29 28.54 22.53
CA SER A 849 -15.44 27.10 22.67
C SER A 849 -16.38 26.77 23.83
N MET A 850 -16.97 25.58 23.81
CA MET A 850 -17.87 25.12 24.86
C MET A 850 -17.18 24.07 25.74
N VAL A 851 -17.21 24.28 27.05
CA VAL A 851 -16.53 23.46 28.06
C VAL A 851 -17.51 23.17 29.20
N ARG A 852 -17.92 21.92 29.40
CA ARG A 852 -19.05 21.54 30.28
C ARG A 852 -18.77 21.77 31.78
N ASP A 853 -17.64 21.29 32.29
CA ASP A 853 -17.35 21.13 33.73
C ASP A 853 -16.56 22.29 34.35
N ALA A 854 -16.31 23.36 33.59
CA ALA A 854 -15.62 24.51 34.12
C ALA A 854 -16.54 25.35 35.02
N ILE A 855 -16.22 25.41 36.33
CA ILE A 855 -16.83 26.35 37.31
C ILE A 855 -16.74 27.82 36.82
N SER A 856 -15.82 28.09 35.88
CA SER A 856 -15.80 29.24 34.97
C SER A 856 -15.10 28.77 33.69
N PRO A 857 -15.72 28.80 32.50
CA PRO A 857 -15.03 28.43 31.26
C PRO A 857 -13.89 29.42 31.07
N LEU A 858 -12.67 28.99 31.38
CA LEU A 858 -11.48 29.83 31.26
C LEU A 858 -11.21 30.01 29.77
N GLY A 859 -10.78 31.21 29.35
CA GLY A 859 -10.53 31.53 27.95
C GLY A 859 -11.54 32.53 27.35
N PHE A 860 -11.22 33.01 26.16
CA PHE A 860 -11.89 34.17 25.56
C PHE A 860 -13.24 33.78 24.95
N ALA A 861 -14.34 34.22 25.57
CA ALA A 861 -15.70 34.01 25.05
C ALA A 861 -16.16 32.55 24.99
N ASN A 862 -15.61 31.70 25.86
CA ASN A 862 -16.06 30.33 26.02
C ASN A 862 -17.42 30.26 26.72
N LEU A 863 -18.16 29.19 26.42
CA LEU A 863 -19.43 28.84 27.04
C LEU A 863 -19.22 27.68 28.03
N ALA A 864 -20.00 27.68 29.10
CA ALA A 864 -20.13 26.53 29.99
C ALA A 864 -21.54 25.96 29.93
N GLY A 865 -21.65 24.64 29.92
CA GLY A 865 -22.94 23.94 29.91
C GLY A 865 -22.90 22.61 29.17
N ASP A 866 -24.07 21.99 29.05
CA ASP A 866 -24.25 20.74 28.30
C ASP A 866 -24.44 21.05 26.81
N PRO A 867 -23.66 20.45 25.89
CA PRO A 867 -23.81 20.69 24.45
C PRO A 867 -25.15 20.23 23.90
N ALA A 868 -25.94 19.43 24.64
CA ALA A 868 -27.27 19.00 24.25
C ALA A 868 -27.29 18.36 22.85
N TYR A 869 -26.54 17.27 22.69
CA TYR A 869 -26.53 16.46 21.47
C TYR A 869 -27.94 15.96 21.10
N ALA A 870 -28.17 15.73 19.80
CA ALA A 870 -29.46 15.37 19.23
C ALA A 870 -29.91 13.94 19.62
N LYS A 871 -28.96 13.02 19.81
CA LYS A 871 -29.20 11.65 20.30
C LYS A 871 -28.48 11.42 21.63
N SER A 872 -29.05 10.55 22.47
CA SER A 872 -28.38 10.10 23.70
C SER A 872 -27.43 8.94 23.40
N PHE A 873 -26.30 8.91 24.09
CA PHE A 873 -25.38 7.76 24.05
C PHE A 873 -26.03 6.46 24.55
N THR A 874 -27.05 6.54 25.42
CA THR A 874 -27.78 5.34 25.90
C THR A 874 -28.70 4.70 24.85
N ASP A 875 -28.91 5.37 23.71
CA ASP A 875 -29.68 4.85 22.59
C ASP A 875 -28.80 4.09 21.58
N LEU A 876 -27.50 3.92 21.85
CA LEU A 876 -26.55 3.22 20.99
C LEU A 876 -26.69 1.69 21.03
N ASP A 877 -26.80 1.09 19.85
CA ASP A 877 -26.47 -0.32 19.63
C ASP A 877 -24.94 -0.40 19.43
N PRO A 878 -24.21 -1.27 20.16
CA PRO A 878 -22.75 -1.41 20.06
C PRO A 878 -22.26 -1.87 18.67
N TYR A 879 -23.14 -2.22 17.72
CA TYR A 879 -22.80 -2.68 16.38
C TYR A 879 -23.24 -1.74 15.24
N LEU A 880 -23.45 -0.44 15.50
CA LEU A 880 -23.99 0.47 14.48
C LEU A 880 -23.02 0.76 13.32
N PRO A 881 -23.53 0.89 12.08
CA PRO A 881 -22.76 1.37 10.94
C PRO A 881 -22.39 2.85 11.10
N THR A 882 -21.27 3.26 10.49
CA THR A 882 -20.67 4.62 10.57
C THR A 882 -21.63 5.78 10.25
N SER A 883 -22.72 5.53 9.52
CA SER A 883 -23.74 6.52 9.21
C SER A 883 -24.53 7.03 10.41
N ASP A 884 -24.63 6.25 11.50
CA ASP A 884 -25.33 6.65 12.72
C ASP A 884 -24.43 7.41 13.72
N PHE A 885 -23.11 7.40 13.50
CA PHE A 885 -22.12 8.06 14.37
C PHE A 885 -22.22 9.58 14.31
N ALA A 886 -22.50 10.15 13.13
CA ALA A 886 -22.71 11.58 12.93
C ALA A 886 -23.89 12.14 13.75
N ASP A 887 -24.96 11.36 13.92
CA ASP A 887 -26.14 11.79 14.67
C ASP A 887 -25.89 11.89 16.18
N LEU A 888 -24.83 11.25 16.70
CA LEU A 888 -24.45 11.29 18.12
C LEU A 888 -23.86 12.64 18.53
N PHE A 889 -23.10 13.27 17.63
CA PHE A 889 -22.38 14.51 17.91
C PHE A 889 -23.00 15.75 17.26
N THR A 890 -24.08 15.56 16.49
CA THR A 890 -24.92 16.65 15.99
C THR A 890 -25.64 17.31 17.18
N LEU A 891 -25.62 18.64 17.25
CA LEU A 891 -26.29 19.41 18.30
C LEU A 891 -27.81 19.43 18.10
N SER A 892 -28.56 19.38 19.20
CA SER A 892 -29.99 19.68 19.16
C SER A 892 -30.22 21.17 18.86
N ALA A 893 -31.40 21.51 18.33
CA ALA A 893 -31.81 22.90 18.10
C ALA A 893 -31.85 23.77 19.38
N SER A 894 -31.79 23.16 20.56
CA SER A 894 -31.77 23.85 21.86
C SER A 894 -30.37 24.00 22.45
N SER A 895 -29.34 23.51 21.77
CA SER A 895 -27.97 23.59 22.25
C SER A 895 -27.51 25.05 22.37
N PRO A 896 -26.80 25.41 23.45
CA PRO A 896 -26.20 26.74 23.57
C PRO A 896 -24.98 26.94 22.66
N ALA A 897 -24.46 25.87 22.04
CA ALA A 897 -23.37 25.93 21.06
C ALA A 897 -23.85 26.33 19.65
N VAL A 898 -25.17 26.39 19.43
CA VAL A 898 -25.75 26.83 18.15
C VAL A 898 -25.61 28.34 18.00
N ASP A 899 -25.13 28.79 16.84
CA ASP A 899 -24.88 30.20 16.49
C ASP A 899 -23.95 30.94 17.47
N ALA A 900 -23.09 30.21 18.19
CA ALA A 900 -22.35 30.75 19.33
C ALA A 900 -20.82 30.81 19.14
N GLY A 901 -20.29 30.26 18.05
CA GLY A 901 -18.86 30.21 17.73
C GLY A 901 -18.26 31.58 17.38
N HIS A 902 -17.12 31.65 16.71
CA HIS A 902 -16.44 32.90 16.43
C HIS A 902 -17.30 33.88 15.58
N PRO A 903 -17.46 35.16 15.98
CA PRO A 903 -18.36 36.13 15.33
C PRO A 903 -17.88 36.63 13.96
N ALA A 904 -16.81 36.05 13.40
CA ALA A 904 -16.27 36.53 12.13
C ALA A 904 -16.98 35.81 11.00
N SER A 905 -17.47 36.58 10.03
CA SER A 905 -18.27 36.07 8.91
C SER A 905 -17.61 35.00 8.04
N ARG A 906 -16.33 34.68 8.26
CA ARG A 906 -15.61 33.59 7.57
C ARG A 906 -15.87 32.22 8.20
N PHE A 907 -16.29 32.18 9.46
CA PHE A 907 -16.63 30.95 10.15
C PHE A 907 -18.10 30.59 9.97
N ASN A 908 -18.97 31.59 9.72
CA ASN A 908 -20.41 31.44 9.51
C ASN A 908 -20.80 30.16 8.79
N ASP A 909 -21.87 29.55 9.28
CA ASP A 909 -22.41 28.32 8.71
C ASP A 909 -22.91 28.53 7.28
N PRO A 910 -23.12 27.44 6.51
CA PRO A 910 -23.55 27.53 5.11
C PRO A 910 -24.86 28.29 4.88
N ASP A 911 -25.72 28.41 5.90
CA ASP A 911 -26.95 29.20 5.87
C ASP A 911 -26.74 30.71 6.14
N GLY A 912 -25.50 31.10 6.45
CA GLY A 912 -25.04 32.46 6.67
C GLY A 912 -25.16 32.96 8.10
N THR A 913 -25.66 32.14 9.04
CA THR A 913 -25.68 32.49 10.47
C THR A 913 -24.29 32.38 11.08
N ARG A 914 -24.17 32.72 12.36
CA ARG A 914 -22.89 32.61 13.08
C ARG A 914 -22.56 31.14 13.24
N ASN A 915 -21.29 30.77 13.22
CA ASN A 915 -20.96 29.34 13.20
C ASN A 915 -21.33 28.63 14.50
N ASP A 916 -21.81 27.41 14.37
CA ASP A 916 -21.96 26.48 15.49
C ASP A 916 -20.58 26.04 16.02
N MET A 917 -20.51 25.71 17.31
CA MET A 917 -19.33 25.07 17.90
C MET A 917 -19.36 23.54 17.66
N GLY A 918 -18.19 22.91 17.63
CA GLY A 918 -18.01 21.46 17.47
C GLY A 918 -18.02 20.98 16.02
N ALA A 919 -17.73 19.69 15.84
CA ALA A 919 -17.45 19.10 14.53
C ALA A 919 -18.64 19.02 13.57
N PHE A 920 -19.85 18.84 14.10
CA PHE A 920 -21.07 18.67 13.31
C PHE A 920 -22.05 19.85 13.44
N GLY A 921 -21.84 20.74 14.40
CA GLY A 921 -22.76 21.84 14.70
C GLY A 921 -24.21 21.38 14.95
N GLY A 922 -25.15 22.30 14.83
CA GLY A 922 -26.59 22.07 14.95
C GLY A 922 -27.35 22.11 13.63
N PRO A 923 -28.69 22.24 13.67
CA PRO A 923 -29.53 22.20 12.48
C PRO A 923 -29.30 23.41 11.55
N GLY A 924 -28.36 23.31 10.63
CA GLY A 924 -28.01 24.39 9.70
C GLY A 924 -26.53 24.39 9.28
N ALA A 925 -25.65 23.85 10.14
CA ALA A 925 -24.20 23.76 9.93
C ALA A 925 -23.78 22.95 8.68
N GLY A 926 -24.63 22.02 8.22
CA GLY A 926 -24.38 21.16 7.07
C GLY A 926 -23.76 19.81 7.44
N LEU A 927 -23.77 18.84 6.51
CA LEU A 927 -23.18 17.53 6.75
C LEU A 927 -21.65 17.63 6.73
N VAL A 928 -21.04 17.35 7.88
CA VAL A 928 -19.59 17.30 8.06
C VAL A 928 -19.24 15.94 8.65
N GLY A 929 -19.45 14.84 7.90
CA GLY A 929 -19.18 13.48 8.38
C GLY A 929 -18.69 12.51 7.30
N PRO A 930 -18.17 11.32 7.69
CA PRO A 930 -17.48 10.34 6.82
C PRO A 930 -18.39 9.59 5.81
N GLY A 931 -19.54 10.14 5.45
CA GLY A 931 -20.63 9.39 4.81
C GLY A 931 -20.53 9.09 3.30
N ALA A 932 -19.36 9.13 2.67
CA ALA A 932 -19.26 8.87 1.23
C ALA A 932 -18.06 7.99 0.88
N PHE A 933 -18.24 6.67 0.99
CA PHE A 933 -17.32 5.73 0.35
C PHE A 933 -17.31 5.95 -1.17
N GLY A 934 -16.11 6.16 -1.74
CA GLY A 934 -15.92 6.37 -3.18
C GLY A 934 -15.92 7.81 -3.68
N THR A 935 -15.89 8.82 -2.81
CA THR A 935 -15.55 10.19 -3.24
C THR A 935 -14.05 10.32 -3.48
N THR A 936 -13.64 11.03 -4.53
CA THR A 936 -12.23 11.32 -4.76
C THR A 936 -11.70 12.27 -3.70
N ALA A 937 -10.46 12.08 -3.27
CA ALA A 937 -9.73 13.05 -2.44
C ALA A 937 -9.85 14.46 -3.05
N PRO A 938 -10.45 15.45 -2.35
CA PRO A 938 -10.52 16.81 -2.85
C PRO A 938 -9.15 17.49 -2.87
N LEU A 939 -8.98 18.50 -3.73
CA LEU A 939 -7.84 19.41 -3.64
C LEU A 939 -8.00 20.31 -2.40
N ALA A 940 -7.09 20.17 -1.44
CA ALA A 940 -7.04 20.91 -0.18
C ALA A 940 -5.64 21.51 0.04
N CYS A 941 -5.60 22.70 0.65
CA CYS A 941 -4.37 23.31 1.12
C CYS A 941 -4.03 22.72 2.49
N ALA A 942 -2.90 22.02 2.60
CA ALA A 942 -2.44 21.38 3.83
C ALA A 942 -1.68 22.35 4.75
N GLY A 943 -1.13 23.44 4.21
CA GLY A 943 -0.46 24.46 4.99
C GLY A 943 0.14 25.59 4.18
N ILE A 944 0.62 26.61 4.90
CA ILE A 944 1.28 27.78 4.34
C ILE A 944 2.60 27.99 5.09
N SER A 945 3.68 28.28 4.36
CA SER A 945 4.97 28.66 4.93
C SER A 945 5.33 30.12 4.60
N PRO A 946 5.76 30.93 5.60
CA PRO A 946 5.84 30.55 7.01
C PRO A 946 4.42 30.33 7.59
N SER A 947 4.34 29.46 8.59
CA SER A 947 3.08 29.09 9.26
C SER A 947 2.34 30.32 9.75
N VAL A 948 1.06 30.44 9.40
CA VAL A 948 0.20 31.55 9.81
C VAL A 948 -0.83 31.04 10.80
N ASP A 949 -1.02 31.78 11.89
CA ASP A 949 -2.19 31.60 12.73
C ASP A 949 -3.42 32.01 11.90
N LEU A 950 -4.19 31.02 11.44
CA LEU A 950 -5.37 31.24 10.61
C LEU A 950 -6.46 31.97 11.40
N CYS A 951 -6.43 31.88 12.73
CA CYS A 951 -7.42 32.42 13.64
C CYS A 951 -7.16 33.90 13.96
N SER A 952 -5.94 34.28 14.32
CA SER A 952 -5.59 35.69 14.59
C SER A 952 -5.02 36.44 13.38
N GLY A 953 -4.61 35.71 12.34
CA GLY A 953 -3.83 36.23 11.22
C GLY A 953 -2.40 36.62 11.59
N ALA A 954 -1.94 36.42 12.83
CA ALA A 954 -0.68 36.99 13.25
C ALA A 954 0.51 36.10 12.88
N LEU A 955 1.34 36.57 11.94
CA LEU A 955 2.76 36.27 11.90
C LEU A 955 3.52 37.54 11.47
N PHE A 956 4.66 37.82 12.10
CA PHE A 956 5.60 38.87 11.67
C PHE A 956 6.29 38.47 10.38
N VAL A 957 5.56 38.46 9.26
CA VAL A 957 6.14 38.13 7.97
C VAL A 957 6.90 39.34 7.44
N PRO A 958 8.21 39.23 7.13
CA PRO A 958 8.93 40.30 6.46
C PRO A 958 8.19 40.75 5.21
N ASN A 959 8.25 42.05 4.93
CA ASN A 959 7.46 42.69 3.90
C ASN A 959 7.74 42.23 2.45
N ASN A 960 8.76 41.39 2.26
CA ASN A 960 9.15 40.73 1.01
C ASN A 960 9.15 39.19 1.13
N GLN A 961 8.48 38.63 2.12
CA GLN A 961 8.48 37.18 2.33
C GLN A 961 7.82 36.46 1.16
N VAL A 962 8.48 35.39 0.72
CA VAL A 962 7.94 34.40 -0.20
C VAL A 962 6.97 33.50 0.54
N LEU A 963 5.75 33.37 0.02
CA LEU A 963 4.72 32.50 0.59
C LEU A 963 4.72 31.18 -0.17
N ARG A 964 4.67 30.07 0.57
CA ARG A 964 4.54 28.72 -0.01
C ARG A 964 3.24 28.10 0.45
N PHE A 965 2.49 27.50 -0.47
CA PHE A 965 1.21 26.86 -0.22
C PHE A 965 1.36 25.37 -0.53
N GLY A 966 1.24 24.53 0.50
CA GLY A 966 1.22 23.09 0.36
C GLY A 966 -0.16 22.59 -0.02
N PHE A 967 -0.25 21.70 -1.01
CA PHE A 967 -1.48 21.05 -1.43
C PHE A 967 -1.37 19.53 -1.33
N ASN A 968 -2.47 18.89 -0.93
CA ASN A 968 -2.58 17.43 -0.85
C ASN A 968 -2.61 16.74 -2.23
N GLN A 969 -2.76 17.49 -3.31
CA GLN A 969 -2.76 17.02 -4.70
C GLN A 969 -2.02 18.01 -5.60
N PRO A 970 -1.35 17.56 -6.69
CA PRO A 970 -0.68 18.47 -7.63
C PRO A 970 -1.67 19.43 -8.29
N VAL A 971 -1.36 20.73 -8.25
CA VAL A 971 -2.20 21.78 -8.84
C VAL A 971 -1.82 22.00 -10.32
N ASP A 972 -2.82 22.20 -11.17
CA ASP A 972 -2.60 22.64 -12.55
C ASP A 972 -2.09 24.08 -12.54
N ALA A 973 -0.79 24.25 -12.84
CA ALA A 973 -0.09 25.53 -12.88
C ALA A 973 -0.79 26.58 -13.76
N SER A 974 -1.50 26.16 -14.82
CA SER A 974 -2.23 27.07 -15.70
C SER A 974 -3.45 27.73 -15.03
N THR A 975 -3.96 27.11 -13.97
CA THR A 975 -5.12 27.60 -13.20
C THR A 975 -4.72 28.45 -12.01
N VAL A 976 -3.47 28.35 -11.52
CA VAL A 976 -3.00 29.00 -10.29
C VAL A 976 -3.18 30.52 -10.34
N ALA A 977 -2.58 31.21 -11.31
CA ALA A 977 -2.57 32.68 -11.33
C ALA A 977 -3.98 33.32 -11.45
N ALA A 978 -4.95 32.58 -12.00
CA ALA A 978 -6.33 33.04 -12.13
C ALA A 978 -7.17 32.72 -10.89
N ASN A 979 -6.76 31.75 -10.07
CA ASN A 979 -7.60 31.17 -9.03
C ASN A 979 -6.99 31.13 -7.64
N LEU A 980 -5.71 31.45 -7.48
CA LEU A 980 -5.12 31.76 -6.18
C LEU A 980 -4.94 33.27 -6.11
N LEU A 981 -5.80 33.92 -5.33
CA LEU A 981 -5.79 35.37 -5.19
C LEU A 981 -5.18 35.76 -3.85
N ILE A 982 -4.03 36.44 -3.90
CA ILE A 982 -3.49 37.17 -2.76
C ILE A 982 -3.99 38.60 -2.88
N ASP A 983 -4.79 39.06 -1.93
CA ASP A 983 -5.30 40.43 -1.91
C ASP A 983 -5.16 41.09 -0.56
N ASN A 984 -4.91 42.38 -0.57
CA ASN A 984 -4.93 43.23 0.60
C ASN A 984 -6.25 44.03 0.59
N ALA A 985 -7.16 43.72 1.52
CA ALA A 985 -8.48 44.35 1.62
C ALA A 985 -9.28 44.37 0.29
N GLY A 986 -9.22 43.27 -0.49
CA GLY A 986 -9.89 43.15 -1.77
C GLY A 986 -9.11 43.72 -2.96
N ILE A 987 -7.92 44.30 -2.74
CA ILE A 987 -7.01 44.76 -3.79
C ILE A 987 -5.95 43.68 -4.03
N PRO A 988 -5.88 43.05 -5.23
CA PRO A 988 -4.87 42.04 -5.52
C PRO A 988 -3.45 42.55 -5.28
N VAL A 989 -2.64 41.77 -4.57
CA VAL A 989 -1.21 42.02 -4.38
C VAL A 989 -0.49 41.59 -5.67
N PRO A 990 0.26 42.50 -6.35
CA PRO A 990 1.05 42.11 -7.49
C PRO A 990 2.17 41.15 -7.09
N GLY A 991 2.27 40.02 -7.77
CA GLY A 991 3.32 39.03 -7.57
C GLY A 991 3.34 38.00 -8.69
N ALA A 992 4.32 37.11 -8.65
CA ALA A 992 4.41 35.95 -9.51
C ALA A 992 4.02 34.70 -8.73
N PHE A 993 3.24 33.82 -9.37
CA PHE A 993 3.03 32.46 -8.90
C PHE A 993 3.95 31.53 -9.68
N THR A 994 4.61 30.64 -8.96
CA THR A 994 5.34 29.50 -9.51
C THR A 994 4.86 28.23 -8.79
N THR A 995 5.18 27.07 -9.36
CA THR A 995 4.94 25.78 -8.71
C THR A 995 6.27 25.08 -8.51
N GLU A 996 6.48 24.56 -7.31
CA GLU A 996 7.57 23.65 -6.95
C GLU A 996 6.98 22.23 -6.77
N ALA A 997 7.84 21.22 -6.54
CA ALA A 997 7.39 19.91 -6.07
C ALA A 997 6.32 19.24 -6.97
N GLY A 998 6.51 19.28 -8.30
CA GLY A 998 5.56 18.69 -9.25
C GLY A 998 4.16 19.33 -9.24
N GLY A 999 3.98 20.52 -8.65
CA GLY A 999 2.69 21.20 -8.53
C GLY A 999 2.05 21.14 -7.14
N ARG A 1000 2.68 20.45 -6.17
CA ARG A 1000 2.16 20.33 -4.80
C ARG A 1000 2.49 21.53 -3.91
N VAL A 1001 3.51 22.30 -4.29
CA VAL A 1001 3.83 23.56 -3.62
C VAL A 1001 3.59 24.70 -4.61
N VAL A 1002 2.69 25.61 -4.29
CA VAL A 1002 2.56 26.87 -5.02
C VAL A 1002 3.36 27.93 -4.28
N VAL A 1003 4.21 28.67 -4.98
CA VAL A 1003 5.02 29.74 -4.42
C VAL A 1003 4.53 31.07 -4.95
N PHE A 1004 4.33 32.03 -4.05
CA PHE A 1004 4.01 33.40 -4.39
C PHE A 1004 5.14 34.34 -4.00
N GLU A 1005 5.74 34.98 -5.01
CA GLU A 1005 6.75 36.02 -4.85
C GLU A 1005 6.13 37.40 -5.08
N PRO A 1006 5.93 38.22 -4.03
CA PRO A 1006 5.36 39.56 -4.19
C PRO A 1006 6.31 40.50 -4.95
N PHE A 1007 5.81 41.22 -5.97
CA PHE A 1007 6.59 42.21 -6.74
C PHE A 1007 6.82 43.52 -5.98
N SER A 1008 6.02 43.76 -4.95
CA SER A 1008 6.07 44.93 -4.10
C SER A 1008 5.83 44.52 -2.66
N ILE A 1009 6.27 45.37 -1.75
CA ILE A 1009 6.04 45.27 -0.31
C ILE A 1009 4.59 44.83 -0.04
N LEU A 1010 4.39 43.75 0.72
CA LEU A 1010 3.12 43.42 1.36
C LEU A 1010 2.86 44.52 2.41
N ASN A 1011 2.46 45.72 1.97
CA ASN A 1011 2.29 46.88 2.84
C ASN A 1011 0.79 47.11 3.05
N PRO A 1012 0.17 46.50 4.06
CA PRO A 1012 -1.14 46.93 4.46
C PRO A 1012 -1.06 48.38 4.93
N THR A 1013 -1.89 49.22 4.36
CA THR A 1013 -2.08 50.58 4.89
C THR A 1013 -3.20 50.52 5.91
N SER A 1014 -2.89 50.60 7.20
CA SER A 1014 -3.87 50.77 8.29
C SER A 1014 -4.82 49.57 8.48
N GLY A 1015 -4.30 48.50 9.06
CA GLY A 1015 -5.05 47.42 9.72
C GLY A 1015 -5.59 46.41 8.72
N GLN A 1016 -4.99 46.35 7.54
CA GLN A 1016 -5.49 45.55 6.44
C GLN A 1016 -4.87 44.15 6.47
N ILE A 1017 -5.73 43.16 6.30
CA ILE A 1017 -5.38 41.74 6.25
C ILE A 1017 -5.07 41.37 4.80
N VAL A 1018 -3.98 40.65 4.59
CA VAL A 1018 -3.74 39.96 3.32
C VAL A 1018 -4.55 38.66 3.34
N ASN A 1019 -5.53 38.56 2.44
CA ASN A 1019 -6.31 37.35 2.21
C ASN A 1019 -5.62 36.52 1.13
N VAL A 1020 -5.51 35.22 1.39
CA VAL A 1020 -5.30 34.21 0.37
C VAL A 1020 -6.67 33.62 0.09
N ARG A 1021 -7.10 33.66 -1.17
CA ARG A 1021 -8.38 33.08 -1.60
C ARG A 1021 -8.12 32.06 -2.69
N ILE A 1022 -8.51 30.81 -2.43
CA ILE A 1022 -8.63 29.79 -3.45
C ILE A 1022 -10.01 29.97 -4.12
N LEU A 1023 -10.03 30.26 -5.41
CA LEU A 1023 -11.24 30.41 -6.22
C LEU A 1023 -11.61 29.07 -6.85
N THR A 1024 -12.89 28.92 -7.18
CA THR A 1024 -13.49 27.65 -7.67
C THR A 1024 -12.94 27.14 -9.00
N GLY A 1025 -12.10 27.91 -9.70
CA GLY A 1025 -11.47 27.49 -10.95
C GLY A 1025 -10.05 26.96 -10.78
N LEU A 1026 -9.50 26.91 -9.56
CA LEU A 1026 -8.26 26.17 -9.30
C LEU A 1026 -8.58 24.70 -9.53
N THR A 1027 -7.72 23.95 -10.21
CA THR A 1027 -7.95 22.50 -10.40
C THR A 1027 -6.68 21.74 -10.11
N ALA A 1028 -6.82 20.53 -9.60
CA ALA A 1028 -5.72 19.59 -9.60
C ALA A 1028 -5.36 19.17 -11.03
N THR A 1029 -4.15 18.67 -11.26
CA THR A 1029 -3.73 18.09 -12.54
C THR A 1029 -4.63 16.90 -12.95
N SER A 1030 -5.24 16.22 -11.97
CA SER A 1030 -6.23 15.16 -12.18
C SER A 1030 -7.61 15.67 -12.65
N GLY A 1031 -7.82 16.99 -12.67
CA GLY A 1031 -9.11 17.62 -12.94
C GLY A 1031 -10.03 17.72 -11.71
N ALA A 1032 -9.59 17.25 -10.53
CA ALA A 1032 -10.34 17.43 -9.29
C ALA A 1032 -10.47 18.93 -8.97
N THR A 1033 -11.70 19.37 -8.68
CA THR A 1033 -11.95 20.72 -8.19
C THR A 1033 -11.75 20.77 -6.67
N PRO A 1034 -11.32 21.91 -6.11
CA PRO A 1034 -11.25 22.12 -4.68
C PRO A 1034 -12.63 21.83 -4.07
N ALA A 1035 -12.69 20.88 -3.14
CA ALA A 1035 -13.82 20.86 -2.22
C ALA A 1035 -13.65 21.90 -1.10
N TYR A 1036 -12.45 22.48 -0.98
CA TYR A 1036 -12.12 23.40 0.08
C TYR A 1036 -11.70 24.78 -0.44
N VAL A 1037 -12.42 25.81 0.00
CA VAL A 1037 -12.06 27.22 -0.22
C VAL A 1037 -11.60 27.76 1.12
N GLU A 1038 -10.35 27.48 1.49
CA GLU A 1038 -9.79 28.19 2.63
C GLU A 1038 -9.54 29.64 2.25
N ARG A 1039 -10.00 30.54 3.12
CA ARG A 1039 -9.49 31.91 3.15
C ARG A 1039 -8.46 32.01 4.25
N CYS A 1040 -7.22 31.67 3.92
CA CYS A 1040 -6.13 31.92 4.85
C CYS A 1040 -5.92 33.44 4.92
N ARG A 1041 -5.72 33.95 6.13
CA ARG A 1041 -5.53 35.38 6.38
C ARG A 1041 -4.23 35.52 7.13
N PHE A 1042 -3.38 36.44 6.70
CA PHE A 1042 -2.27 36.90 7.53
C PHE A 1042 -2.30 38.42 7.60
N ALA A 1043 -2.22 38.92 8.81
CA ALA A 1043 -1.88 40.28 9.15
C ALA A 1043 -0.39 40.45 8.87
N VAL A 1044 -0.07 41.39 8.00
CA VAL A 1044 1.25 42.01 8.03
C VAL A 1044 1.11 43.18 9.00
N GLU A 1045 2.11 43.38 9.85
CA GLU A 1045 2.09 44.42 10.89
C GLU A 1045 1.52 45.72 10.31
N ASP A 1046 0.48 46.27 10.94
CA ASP A 1046 0.42 47.71 11.03
C ASP A 1046 1.67 48.14 11.80
N ALA A 1047 2.25 49.30 11.51
CA ALA A 1047 2.96 49.98 12.58
C ALA A 1047 1.94 50.04 13.72
N LEU A 1048 2.18 49.26 14.79
CA LEU A 1048 1.39 49.30 16.01
C LEU A 1048 0.98 50.77 16.18
N THR A 1049 -0.29 51.04 16.47
CA THR A 1049 -0.52 52.24 17.26
C THR A 1049 0.08 51.88 18.61
N ILE A 1050 1.42 51.90 18.68
CA ILE A 1050 2.19 51.83 19.90
C ILE A 1050 1.46 52.87 20.70
N GLU A 1051 0.98 52.44 21.85
CA GLU A 1051 0.49 53.38 22.83
C GLU A 1051 1.43 54.60 22.84
N ALA A 1052 0.86 55.79 22.93
CA ALA A 1052 1.69 56.96 23.17
C ALA A 1052 2.23 56.86 24.60
N GLU A 1053 3.24 56.03 24.76
CA GLU A 1053 3.80 55.66 26.04
C GLU A 1053 4.34 56.91 26.75
N PRO A 1054 4.04 57.08 28.05
CA PRO A 1054 3.03 56.36 28.85
C PRO A 1054 1.68 57.10 28.92
N ASN A 1055 0.54 56.38 28.92
CA ASN A 1055 -0.75 56.91 29.41
C ASN A 1055 -0.93 56.79 30.94
N ASP A 1056 0.11 56.28 31.62
CA ASP A 1056 0.35 56.29 33.07
C ASP A 1056 1.06 57.59 33.55
N ASP A 1057 0.78 58.01 34.78
CA ASP A 1057 1.45 59.11 35.46
C ASP A 1057 2.69 58.70 36.29
N GLY A 1058 3.02 57.40 36.30
CA GLY A 1058 4.15 56.80 37.01
C GLY A 1058 3.88 56.57 38.50
N VAL A 1059 2.62 56.65 38.93
CA VAL A 1059 2.18 56.32 40.29
C VAL A 1059 1.60 54.91 40.28
N ALA A 1060 2.15 54.05 41.15
CA ALA A 1060 1.67 52.67 41.27
C ALA A 1060 0.14 52.56 41.40
N GLY A 1061 -0.48 51.93 40.40
CA GLY A 1061 -1.91 51.65 40.31
C GLY A 1061 -2.75 52.82 39.79
N VAL A 1062 -3.96 52.52 39.33
CA VAL A 1062 -4.85 53.46 38.61
C VAL A 1062 -5.13 54.75 39.40
N SER A 1063 -4.69 55.86 38.84
CA SER A 1063 -4.84 57.22 39.32
C SER A 1063 -5.87 58.01 38.49
N ALA A 1064 -6.27 59.18 38.99
CA ALA A 1064 -7.17 60.06 38.23
C ALA A 1064 -6.51 60.66 36.97
N PRO A 1065 -5.20 61.02 36.97
CA PRO A 1065 -4.44 61.30 35.77
C PRO A 1065 -4.49 60.19 34.70
N ASP A 1066 -4.33 58.92 35.08
CA ASP A 1066 -4.31 57.80 34.11
C ASP A 1066 -5.68 57.67 33.43
N ILE A 1067 -6.77 57.80 34.19
CA ILE A 1067 -8.15 57.81 33.65
C ILE A 1067 -8.38 58.97 32.67
N LEU A 1068 -7.75 60.13 32.90
CA LEU A 1068 -7.84 61.29 32.01
C LEU A 1068 -6.97 61.15 30.76
N ALA A 1069 -5.86 60.41 30.87
CA ALA A 1069 -4.97 60.06 29.78
C ALA A 1069 -5.41 58.81 29.00
N ALA A 1070 -6.38 58.07 29.54
CA ALA A 1070 -6.85 56.81 29.01
C ALA A 1070 -7.14 56.84 27.50
N GLN A 1071 -6.58 55.88 26.79
CA GLN A 1071 -6.80 55.73 25.37
C GLN A 1071 -8.23 55.27 25.09
N VAL A 1072 -8.98 56.03 24.29
CA VAL A 1072 -10.36 55.68 23.95
C VAL A 1072 -10.35 54.52 22.94
N LEU A 1073 -10.92 53.39 23.32
CA LEU A 1073 -11.26 52.28 22.42
C LEU A 1073 -12.61 52.60 21.75
N PRO A 1074 -12.64 52.87 20.43
CA PRO A 1074 -13.85 53.28 19.76
C PRO A 1074 -14.85 52.13 19.70
N VAL A 1075 -16.00 52.27 20.34
CA VAL A 1075 -17.07 51.25 20.29
C VAL A 1075 -17.75 51.28 18.92
N LEU A 1076 -17.28 50.39 18.04
CA LEU A 1076 -17.83 50.18 16.71
C LEU A 1076 -19.05 49.25 16.80
N ALA A 1077 -20.05 49.43 15.94
CA ALA A 1077 -21.23 48.56 15.92
C ALA A 1077 -20.86 47.12 15.50
N GLY A 1078 -21.26 46.13 16.32
CA GLY A 1078 -20.96 44.71 16.16
C GLY A 1078 -19.79 44.22 17.03
N SER A 1079 -19.75 42.92 17.34
CA SER A 1079 -18.70 42.29 18.16
C SER A 1079 -17.35 42.42 17.44
N ARG A 1080 -16.49 43.36 17.86
CA ARG A 1080 -15.14 43.57 17.29
C ARG A 1080 -14.07 43.40 18.35
N ALA A 1081 -12.98 42.71 17.97
CA ALA A 1081 -11.75 42.62 18.74
C ALA A 1081 -10.92 43.90 18.57
N TYR A 1082 -10.50 44.52 19.67
CA TYR A 1082 -9.42 45.50 19.69
C TYR A 1082 -8.08 44.77 19.79
N ASP A 1083 -7.01 45.40 19.32
CA ASP A 1083 -5.68 44.82 19.37
C ASP A 1083 -4.66 45.93 19.62
N VAL A 1084 -4.10 45.97 20.82
CA VAL A 1084 -3.16 47.02 21.24
C VAL A 1084 -1.91 46.37 21.79
N GLY A 1085 -0.75 46.75 21.26
CA GLY A 1085 0.56 46.38 21.78
C GLY A 1085 1.24 47.56 22.44
N ALA A 1086 1.75 47.34 23.64
CA ALA A 1086 2.42 48.36 24.46
C ALA A 1086 3.79 47.86 24.96
N LEU A 1087 4.65 48.79 25.38
CA LEU A 1087 6.00 48.52 25.88
C LEU A 1087 6.14 49.27 27.19
N MET A 1088 5.75 48.63 28.29
CA MET A 1088 5.75 49.27 29.60
C MET A 1088 7.16 49.69 30.03
N GLY A 1089 7.31 50.96 30.40
CA GLY A 1089 8.60 51.56 30.72
C GLY A 1089 9.07 51.26 32.15
N SER A 1090 8.18 50.82 33.05
CA SER A 1090 8.51 50.61 34.47
C SER A 1090 7.65 49.56 35.22
N PRO A 1091 8.07 49.12 36.41
CA PRO A 1091 7.33 48.18 37.29
C PRO A 1091 6.00 48.70 37.86
N ASP A 1092 5.81 50.03 37.91
CA ASP A 1092 4.65 50.65 38.53
C ASP A 1092 3.61 51.12 37.48
N ASP A 1093 3.84 50.74 36.23
CA ASP A 1093 3.14 51.18 35.02
C ASP A 1093 1.78 50.49 34.87
N VAL A 1094 0.74 51.25 34.49
CA VAL A 1094 -0.60 50.73 34.18
C VAL A 1094 -1.12 51.35 32.90
N ASP A 1095 -1.58 50.52 31.98
CA ASP A 1095 -2.16 51.02 30.73
C ASP A 1095 -3.68 51.06 30.82
N VAL A 1096 -4.25 52.24 30.58
CA VAL A 1096 -5.68 52.51 30.79
C VAL A 1096 -6.39 52.77 29.46
N PHE A 1097 -7.42 51.98 29.20
CA PHE A 1097 -8.24 52.04 27.99
C PHE A 1097 -9.69 52.40 28.32
N ALA A 1098 -10.19 53.51 27.80
CA ALA A 1098 -11.59 53.92 27.99
C ALA A 1098 -12.51 53.26 26.97
N ILE A 1099 -13.61 52.66 27.42
CA ILE A 1099 -14.59 51.95 26.58
C ILE A 1099 -16.03 52.29 26.97
N ASP A 1100 -16.84 52.70 26.00
CA ASP A 1100 -18.24 53.09 26.21
C ASP A 1100 -19.18 51.87 26.11
N LEU A 1101 -19.73 51.42 27.24
CA LEU A 1101 -20.64 50.28 27.27
C LEU A 1101 -22.07 50.70 27.59
N VAL A 1102 -23.04 49.97 27.08
CA VAL A 1102 -24.47 50.06 27.42
C VAL A 1102 -24.82 48.98 28.44
N ALA A 1103 -25.75 49.26 29.35
CA ALA A 1103 -26.24 48.26 30.30
C ALA A 1103 -26.70 46.99 29.56
N GLY A 1104 -26.17 45.85 29.98
CA GLY A 1104 -26.41 44.55 29.34
C GLY A 1104 -25.43 44.21 28.21
N GLN A 1105 -24.44 45.03 27.86
CA GLN A 1105 -23.37 44.57 26.97
C GLN A 1105 -22.34 43.74 27.74
N ARG A 1106 -21.84 42.66 27.13
CA ARG A 1106 -20.77 41.82 27.67
C ARG A 1106 -19.43 42.32 27.12
N LEU A 1107 -18.53 42.73 27.98
CA LEU A 1107 -17.13 43.02 27.68
C LEU A 1107 -16.28 41.81 28.05
N MET A 1108 -15.52 41.31 27.09
CA MET A 1108 -14.52 40.28 27.28
C MET A 1108 -13.18 40.85 26.87
N ALA A 1109 -12.13 40.68 27.67
CA ALA A 1109 -10.79 41.08 27.29
C ALA A 1109 -9.72 40.13 27.80
N THR A 1110 -8.66 39.94 27.03
CA THR A 1110 -7.50 39.12 27.35
C THR A 1110 -6.21 39.80 26.90
N CYS A 1111 -5.07 39.48 27.51
CA CYS A 1111 -3.75 39.91 27.01
C CYS A 1111 -2.98 38.68 26.53
N GLY A 1112 -2.71 38.60 25.21
CA GLY A 1112 -1.93 37.52 24.61
C GLY A 1112 -0.44 37.85 24.43
N GLN A 1113 0.35 36.81 24.11
CA GLN A 1113 1.77 36.86 23.71
C GLN A 1113 2.81 37.34 24.75
N ASN A 1114 2.52 37.23 26.05
CA ASN A 1114 3.35 37.75 27.15
C ASN A 1114 4.60 36.91 27.54
N ARG A 1115 4.94 35.83 26.84
CA ARG A 1115 5.88 34.80 27.37
C ARG A 1115 7.37 35.00 27.04
N LEU A 1116 7.75 36.10 26.41
CA LEU A 1116 9.16 36.33 25.98
C LEU A 1116 10.12 36.78 27.11
N GLY A 1117 9.68 36.90 28.37
CA GLY A 1117 10.50 37.35 29.49
C GLY A 1117 10.49 36.36 30.66
N GLY A 1118 11.64 35.75 30.98
CA GLY A 1118 11.79 34.78 32.08
C GLY A 1118 11.75 35.37 33.51
N SER A 1119 10.86 36.33 33.79
CA SER A 1119 10.67 36.94 35.11
C SER A 1119 9.32 36.55 35.74
N SER A 1120 9.28 36.55 37.08
CA SER A 1120 8.14 36.24 37.96
C SER A 1120 7.00 37.26 37.92
N ASP A 1121 6.76 37.87 36.77
CA ASP A 1121 5.88 39.03 36.65
C ASP A 1121 4.41 38.57 36.53
N GLN A 1122 3.47 39.38 37.02
CA GLN A 1122 2.04 39.06 37.05
C GLN A 1122 1.25 40.13 36.31
N LEU A 1123 0.65 39.77 35.17
CA LEU A 1123 -0.22 40.68 34.43
C LEU A 1123 -1.67 40.45 34.84
N GLN A 1124 -2.42 41.52 35.10
CA GLN A 1124 -3.84 41.48 35.45
C GLN A 1124 -4.63 42.46 34.60
N ILE A 1125 -5.79 42.02 34.09
CA ILE A 1125 -6.76 42.94 33.51
C ILE A 1125 -7.81 43.28 34.56
N VAL A 1126 -8.07 44.56 34.79
CA VAL A 1126 -9.17 45.02 35.67
C VAL A 1126 -10.06 46.02 34.94
N ILE A 1127 -11.34 46.05 35.31
CA ILE A 1127 -12.29 47.05 34.83
C ILE A 1127 -12.57 48.00 35.99
N THR A 1128 -12.36 49.29 35.76
CA THR A 1128 -12.61 50.36 36.73
C THR A 1128 -13.71 51.31 36.24
N ASP A 1129 -14.38 51.97 37.19
CA ASP A 1129 -15.24 53.11 36.88
C ASP A 1129 -14.42 54.41 36.77
N ALA A 1130 -15.05 55.53 36.41
CA ALA A 1130 -14.39 56.83 36.27
C ALA A 1130 -13.73 57.38 37.55
N SER A 1131 -13.89 56.73 38.70
CA SER A 1131 -13.18 57.07 39.95
C SER A 1131 -11.94 56.22 40.21
N GLY A 1132 -11.61 55.29 39.30
CA GLY A 1132 -10.52 54.31 39.46
C GLY A 1132 -10.89 53.13 40.34
N ARG A 1133 -12.17 53.03 40.76
CA ARG A 1133 -12.61 51.92 41.59
C ARG A 1133 -12.76 50.67 40.73
N VAL A 1134 -12.03 49.60 41.07
CA VAL A 1134 -12.19 48.28 40.45
C VAL A 1134 -13.63 47.79 40.63
N VAL A 1135 -14.32 47.63 39.51
CA VAL A 1135 -15.70 47.12 39.42
C VAL A 1135 -15.68 45.63 39.12
N ARG A 1136 -14.67 45.17 38.37
CA ARG A 1136 -14.39 43.76 38.12
C ARG A 1136 -12.88 43.57 38.04
N ALA A 1137 -12.36 42.64 38.83
CA ALA A 1137 -11.00 42.16 38.66
C ALA A 1137 -11.04 40.93 37.73
N GLY A 1138 -10.25 40.94 36.66
CA GLY A 1138 -9.97 39.76 35.86
C GLY A 1138 -9.01 38.82 36.57
N ARG A 1139 -8.75 37.67 35.95
CA ARG A 1139 -7.77 36.69 36.44
C ARG A 1139 -6.36 37.29 36.30
N ARG A 1140 -5.49 37.02 37.28
CA ARG A 1140 -4.06 37.29 37.18
C ARG A 1140 -3.39 36.17 36.41
N ALA A 1141 -2.61 36.50 35.38
CA ALA A 1141 -1.61 35.60 34.85
C ALA A 1141 -0.38 35.65 35.78
N SER A 1142 0.26 34.51 35.99
CA SER A 1142 1.51 34.40 36.75
C SER A 1142 2.47 33.62 35.87
N PHE A 1143 3.63 34.19 35.54
CA PHE A 1143 4.59 33.58 34.63
C PHE A 1143 5.77 32.90 35.36
N ASP A 1144 5.62 32.63 36.66
CA ASP A 1144 6.58 31.83 37.43
C ASP A 1144 6.70 30.43 36.80
N GLY A 1145 7.94 29.98 36.53
CA GLY A 1145 8.28 28.72 35.84
C GLY A 1145 7.84 27.40 36.53
N GLY A 1146 6.76 27.42 37.29
CA GLY A 1146 5.99 26.25 37.70
C GLY A 1146 4.50 26.54 37.58
N ALA A 1147 3.85 25.96 36.57
CA ALA A 1147 2.41 26.03 36.31
C ALA A 1147 1.83 27.46 36.30
N GLY A 1148 2.22 28.24 35.29
CA GLY A 1148 1.67 29.58 35.08
C GLY A 1148 0.16 29.53 34.83
N ASN A 1149 -0.61 30.38 35.54
CA ASN A 1149 -2.01 30.64 35.19
C ASN A 1149 -2.04 31.27 33.80
N GLY A 1150 -2.84 30.71 32.88
CA GLY A 1150 -3.01 31.21 31.50
C GLY A 1150 -3.35 32.71 31.39
N ASP A 1151 -3.43 33.20 30.16
CA ASP A 1151 -3.56 34.64 29.84
C ASP A 1151 -4.57 35.37 30.74
N PRO A 1152 -4.24 36.59 31.20
CA PRO A 1152 -5.13 37.31 32.09
C PRO A 1152 -6.36 37.69 31.30
N TYR A 1153 -7.51 37.32 31.85
CA TYR A 1153 -8.80 37.43 31.19
C TYR A 1153 -9.81 38.12 32.10
N VAL A 1154 -10.65 38.96 31.52
CA VAL A 1154 -11.83 39.52 32.16
C VAL A 1154 -13.07 39.28 31.31
N ASP A 1155 -14.12 38.79 31.96
CA ASP A 1155 -15.47 38.70 31.41
C ASP A 1155 -16.43 39.44 32.33
N TRP A 1156 -17.14 40.39 31.77
CA TRP A 1156 -17.97 41.30 32.53
C TRP A 1156 -19.16 41.83 31.75
N ILE A 1157 -20.35 41.72 32.34
CA ILE A 1157 -21.56 42.34 31.81
C ILE A 1157 -21.75 43.71 32.45
N ALA A 1158 -21.81 44.75 31.62
CA ALA A 1158 -22.01 46.12 32.07
C ALA A 1158 -23.38 46.26 32.77
N THR A 1159 -23.36 46.66 34.04
CA THR A 1159 -24.61 46.82 34.82
C THR A 1159 -25.29 48.17 34.59
N ALA A 1160 -24.58 49.13 34.00
CA ALA A 1160 -25.08 50.46 33.66
C ALA A 1160 -24.39 50.98 32.39
N SER A 1161 -25.10 51.84 31.66
CA SER A 1161 -24.52 52.52 30.49
C SER A 1161 -23.55 53.62 30.93
N GLY A 1162 -22.37 53.68 30.33
CA GLY A 1162 -21.34 54.69 30.62
C GLY A 1162 -19.96 54.28 30.11
N THR A 1163 -18.98 55.17 30.30
CA THR A 1163 -17.57 54.87 30.03
C THR A 1163 -16.98 54.07 31.18
N TRP A 1164 -16.37 52.95 30.85
CA TRP A 1164 -15.62 52.08 31.75
C TRP A 1164 -14.16 52.08 31.32
N TYR A 1165 -13.26 51.71 32.22
CA TYR A 1165 -11.83 51.77 31.97
C TYR A 1165 -11.24 50.39 32.16
N LEU A 1166 -10.75 49.81 31.07
CA LEU A 1166 -10.04 48.55 31.03
C LEU A 1166 -8.57 48.85 31.31
N VAL A 1167 -8.03 48.25 32.36
CA VAL A 1167 -6.69 48.54 32.88
C VAL A 1167 -5.86 47.28 32.80
N VAL A 1168 -4.68 47.38 32.21
CA VAL A 1168 -3.66 46.33 32.25
C VAL A 1168 -2.67 46.69 33.36
N ASP A 1169 -2.69 45.93 34.45
CA ASP A 1169 -1.88 46.13 35.66
C ASP A 1169 -0.75 45.10 35.70
N HIS A 1170 0.50 45.56 35.79
CA HIS A 1170 1.70 44.71 35.71
C HIS A 1170 2.17 44.12 37.05
N GLY A 1171 1.51 44.45 38.17
CA GLY A 1171 2.01 44.07 39.49
C GLY A 1171 3.46 44.57 39.73
N SER A 1172 4.12 44.12 40.80
CA SER A 1172 5.43 44.65 41.20
C SER A 1172 6.64 44.07 40.43
N GLY A 1173 6.47 43.75 39.15
CA GLY A 1173 7.46 43.06 38.31
C GLY A 1173 8.56 43.96 37.76
N THR A 1174 9.80 43.49 37.62
CA THR A 1174 10.94 44.34 37.20
C THR A 1174 11.23 44.32 35.69
N GLY A 1175 10.51 43.50 34.91
CA GLY A 1175 10.69 43.35 33.47
C GLY A 1175 9.79 44.27 32.64
N ILE A 1176 10.27 44.65 31.44
CA ILE A 1176 9.41 45.19 30.37
C ILE A 1176 8.72 43.98 29.74
N ILE A 1177 7.39 43.89 29.87
CA ILE A 1177 6.61 42.83 29.22
C ILE A 1177 5.83 43.42 28.06
N PRO A 1178 6.17 43.07 26.80
CA PRO A 1178 5.30 43.38 25.68
C PRO A 1178 4.03 42.53 25.82
N TYR A 1179 2.87 43.17 25.84
CA TYR A 1179 1.58 42.49 25.86
C TYR A 1179 0.71 42.91 24.68
N ARG A 1180 -0.26 42.06 24.35
CA ARG A 1180 -1.24 42.30 23.29
C ARG A 1180 -2.67 42.24 23.84
N LEU A 1181 -3.32 43.38 24.03
CA LEU A 1181 -4.68 43.44 24.56
C LEU A 1181 -5.71 43.16 23.47
N GLN A 1182 -6.49 42.08 23.65
CA GLN A 1182 -7.66 41.75 22.87
C GLN A 1182 -8.93 42.01 23.66
N ALA A 1183 -9.91 42.74 23.11
CA ALA A 1183 -11.18 42.98 23.78
C ALA A 1183 -12.38 42.95 22.82
N VAL A 1184 -13.49 42.32 23.21
CA VAL A 1184 -14.75 42.25 22.45
C VAL A 1184 -15.91 42.76 23.31
N VAL A 1185 -16.78 43.56 22.67
CA VAL A 1185 -18.07 43.98 23.23
C VAL A 1185 -19.18 43.28 22.46
N ASP A 1186 -19.88 42.37 23.13
CA ASP A 1186 -21.01 41.66 22.55
C ASP A 1186 -22.32 42.30 23.01
N PRO A 1187 -23.27 42.62 22.11
CA PRO A 1187 -24.66 42.78 22.51
C PRO A 1187 -25.13 41.44 23.08
N LEU A 1188 -25.56 41.39 24.34
CA LEU A 1188 -26.38 40.27 24.79
C LEU A 1188 -27.67 40.32 23.97
N ASP A 1189 -27.83 39.39 23.03
CA ASP A 1189 -29.15 39.00 22.54
C ASP A 1189 -29.85 38.07 23.56
#